data_AF-A0A7X4FF93-F1
#
_entry.id   AF-A0A7X4FF93-F1
#
_cell.length_a   1.000
_cell.length_b   1.000
_cell.length_c   1.000
_cell.angle_alpha   90.00
_cell.angle_beta   90.00
_cell.angle_gamma   90.00
#
_symmetry.space_group_name_H-M   'P 1'
#
loop_
_entity.id
_entity.type
_entity.pdbx_description
1 polymer ?
#
loop_
_entity_poly.entity_id
_entity_poly.type
_entity_poly.pdbx_seq_one_letter_code
_entity_poly.pdbx_strand_id
1 'polypeptide(L)'
;MTKEQKLAVEQLQEIAAISDGLLEIISVTEQSISTKVEISISCGNMDKKPDGLPLRNRERFFILIPLDFPFDIPTVCTRHTRFEGFPHVQWKRLLCLYQSPATEWNPSDGMFGFIDRLNIWLKHGAIGQLDPEGVPLHPPVAYLSSGPFRTVIPRVDTPPTENQPWFGVAHLRVVSDTRVDIHGWSKMGESASSPVSAAILLSQPMPYEFPSKLSDLLVELEAQGISRELVLWTLQNAVLKNNEGDPFFLILGTPMRGISGSKKLRQHLEAWYIDPIIVKGLRISLEKFSHNEKLKKIGKKVEKIILEWMEEAPVEWCIVREDRPEIVVRRDRGSPVTWFAGKRVALWGCGALGSPIAEFLARAGVRKLILRDKGVVAPGLLVRQPFDDSDIGHAKAAVVAKQVKRIRPDIEVNYCTKSILDGPLDSESWTEDADIIIDTTASVSVMKKFELVRRTSNIPPVPVASLMIGHQAENGLLVLAQEEYDGGPADVYRRAKIEACNQPHLKHFADEFWPDPSRTEIFQPEPGCSESTFVGSAADVTVLAGAMLNRLAQILAEDMSSTASAYFLTQPYLNMKIDQNTYASFNWGGGQISQDPHSGYEVRIAASAWSEIIGWIRQNQRTDGSDTETGGILFGERDDVSQIIWVTEVTGPPCDSQKSTKGFECGTEGVRETNDEKRKRTRGSVQYIGMWHTHPNSVPLPSPIDFLGMKKILSTTDNPTPKSLLLIVGTNTDSDTFTIGTFVFKRSDFKNTKNNIQVRCCSIQVACQEPKPRRIGLALSGGGSRAIAFHLGCLRALHDRGILEQVQVISTVSGGSIIGAMYAYSDVPFEEFEKRVITLLRQGIFRPIVYRLLFSLTLVKSVITVAVSGVTALVAGVFRWTLKKGINVFKKQDKGKLSWIDNIQPPFCRWSSRTSALESALRHKLFNDMKLTDKRRNDIDVIINATELRTGSAFRFGSKKSECWRFGRIAENEVQVAQAVAASAAYPAILPAIDRRFTFLKNNSEQFSDRVILTDGGVYDNLGITCIEPERSSGCDYLICCNAGQGILSNHIHPYWWVSRIKRSFESVFRKVQDQGNQRLHNHAVSGTLKGFILSYLGQNDDRITLPDLVPREDVWNYPTDFFAMNEEYIERLAKRGEQLTRWLIARYTPEL
;
A
#
# COMPACT_ATOMS: atom_id res chain seq x y z
N MET A 1 46.52 13.27 39.67
CA MET A 1 45.20 12.90 39.10
C MET A 1 44.41 14.12 38.65
N THR A 2 43.69 14.02 37.53
CA THR A 2 42.64 14.99 37.12
C THR A 2 41.39 14.87 38.00
N LYS A 3 40.44 15.82 37.90
CA LYS A 3 39.18 15.78 38.65
C LYS A 3 38.34 14.55 38.25
N GLU A 4 38.36 14.28 36.96
CA GLU A 4 37.74 13.16 36.25
C GLU A 4 38.29 11.81 36.77
N GLN A 5 39.61 11.69 36.91
CA GLN A 5 40.24 10.49 37.48
C GLN A 5 39.94 10.30 38.97
N LYS A 6 39.82 11.38 39.74
CA LYS A 6 39.43 11.30 41.15
C LYS A 6 38.00 10.76 41.30
N LEU A 7 37.08 11.25 40.48
CA LEU A 7 35.69 10.76 40.45
C LEU A 7 35.64 9.25 40.18
N ALA A 8 36.41 8.74 39.21
CA ALA A 8 36.47 7.30 38.95
C ALA A 8 36.97 6.49 40.16
N VAL A 9 38.00 7.00 40.86
CA VAL A 9 38.53 6.34 42.06
C VAL A 9 37.54 6.39 43.23
N GLU A 10 36.84 7.50 43.43
CA GLU A 10 35.77 7.64 44.43
C GLU A 10 34.63 6.63 44.16
N GLN A 11 34.15 6.54 42.92
CA GLN A 11 33.13 5.56 42.53
C GLN A 11 33.60 4.11 42.74
N LEU A 12 34.86 3.79 42.42
CA LEU A 12 35.42 2.47 42.72
C LEU A 12 35.46 2.18 44.24
N GLN A 13 35.79 3.18 45.06
CA GLN A 13 35.82 3.04 46.51
C GLN A 13 34.42 2.81 47.09
N GLU A 14 33.41 3.51 46.57
CA GLU A 14 32.00 3.28 46.93
C GLU A 14 31.55 1.86 46.59
N ILE A 15 31.88 1.37 45.39
CA ILE A 15 31.60 -0.02 44.98
C ILE A 15 32.27 -1.00 45.93
N ALA A 16 33.56 -0.79 46.24
CA ALA A 16 34.31 -1.66 47.14
C ALA A 16 33.68 -1.71 48.55
N ALA A 17 33.29 -0.56 49.09
CA ALA A 17 32.73 -0.43 50.45
C ALA A 17 31.40 -1.16 50.64
N ILE A 18 30.58 -1.27 49.59
CA ILE A 18 29.25 -1.91 49.64
C ILE A 18 29.31 -3.39 49.21
N SER A 19 30.45 -3.83 48.66
CA SER A 19 30.59 -5.18 48.07
C SER A 19 30.81 -6.33 49.06
N ASP A 20 30.86 -6.09 50.37
CA ASP A 20 31.15 -7.10 51.41
C ASP A 20 32.40 -7.98 51.10
N GLY A 21 33.46 -7.35 50.58
CA GLY A 21 34.73 -8.01 50.25
C GLY A 21 34.76 -8.74 48.89
N LEU A 22 33.68 -8.66 48.11
CA LEU A 22 33.65 -9.19 46.74
C LEU A 22 34.56 -8.41 45.78
N LEU A 23 34.73 -7.09 46.00
CA LEU A 23 35.70 -6.25 45.30
C LEU A 23 36.58 -5.51 46.31
N GLU A 24 37.90 -5.60 46.14
CA GLU A 24 38.89 -4.91 46.98
C GLU A 24 39.81 -4.05 46.10
N ILE A 25 40.09 -2.82 46.53
CA ILE A 25 41.12 -1.97 45.92
C ILE A 25 42.44 -2.23 46.63
N ILE A 26 43.46 -2.68 45.90
CA ILE A 26 44.77 -3.03 46.45
C ILE A 26 45.70 -1.81 46.47
N SER A 27 45.76 -1.08 45.35
CA SER A 27 46.63 0.09 45.22
C SER A 27 46.14 1.02 44.12
N VAL A 28 46.37 2.32 44.29
CA VAL A 28 46.15 3.34 43.25
C VAL A 28 47.50 4.00 42.96
N THR A 29 47.88 4.02 41.69
CA THR A 29 49.16 4.59 41.23
C THR A 29 48.91 5.57 40.10
N GLU A 30 49.35 6.81 40.28
CA GLU A 30 49.28 7.82 39.23
C GLU A 30 50.36 7.59 38.17
N GLN A 31 49.99 7.70 36.90
CA GLN A 31 50.93 7.69 35.77
C GLN A 31 50.73 8.96 34.92
N SER A 32 51.66 9.24 34.01
CA SER A 32 51.69 10.49 33.23
C SER A 32 50.45 10.72 32.36
N ILE A 33 49.79 9.65 31.89
CA ILE A 33 48.67 9.71 30.93
C ILE A 33 47.41 8.96 31.40
N SER A 34 47.46 8.30 32.56
CA SER A 34 46.35 7.53 33.12
C SER A 34 46.53 7.32 34.61
N THR A 35 45.45 7.04 35.33
CA THR A 35 45.53 6.52 36.70
C THR A 35 45.38 5.00 36.67
N LYS A 36 46.33 4.29 37.27
CA LYS A 36 46.29 2.84 37.37
C LYS A 36 45.74 2.41 38.72
N VAL A 37 44.65 1.66 38.74
CA VAL A 37 44.05 1.08 39.96
C VAL A 37 44.20 -0.44 39.92
N GLU A 38 44.80 -1.03 40.94
CA GLU A 38 44.80 -2.48 41.12
C GLU A 38 43.60 -2.89 41.97
N ILE A 39 42.78 -3.79 41.43
CA ILE A 39 41.62 -4.36 42.12
C ILE A 39 41.73 -5.89 42.23
N SER A 40 41.08 -6.45 43.23
CA SER A 40 40.87 -7.90 43.41
C SER A 40 39.39 -8.19 43.45
N ILE A 41 38.93 -9.12 42.60
CA ILE A 41 37.52 -9.54 42.50
C ILE A 41 37.40 -11.01 42.94
N SER A 42 36.38 -11.33 43.73
CA SER A 42 36.01 -12.70 44.08
C SER A 42 35.31 -13.41 42.92
N CYS A 43 35.87 -14.55 42.49
CA CYS A 43 35.32 -15.37 41.40
C CYS A 43 34.94 -16.79 41.87
N GLY A 44 35.03 -17.07 43.18
CA GLY A 44 34.78 -18.40 43.76
C GLY A 44 33.34 -18.90 43.58
N ASN A 45 32.37 -17.99 43.52
CA ASN A 45 30.94 -18.30 43.40
C ASN A 45 30.42 -18.30 41.95
N MET A 46 31.31 -18.22 40.95
CA MET A 46 30.93 -18.25 39.53
C MET A 46 30.87 -19.69 39.04
N ASP A 47 29.88 -20.02 38.21
CA ASP A 47 29.81 -21.30 37.52
C ASP A 47 30.99 -21.44 36.54
N LYS A 48 31.65 -22.60 36.52
CA LYS A 48 32.85 -22.86 35.71
C LYS A 48 32.65 -24.10 34.86
N LYS A 49 33.11 -24.06 33.61
CA LYS A 49 33.19 -25.23 32.73
C LYS A 49 34.65 -25.58 32.39
N PRO A 50 34.96 -26.85 32.03
CA PRO A 50 36.32 -27.28 31.69
C PRO A 50 36.96 -26.53 30.51
N ASP A 51 36.15 -26.02 29.59
CA ASP A 51 36.50 -25.26 28.40
C ASP A 51 36.41 -23.72 28.59
N GLY A 52 36.05 -23.26 29.79
CA GLY A 52 35.98 -21.85 30.16
C GLY A 52 37.31 -21.28 30.68
N LEU A 53 37.31 -19.96 30.96
CA LEU A 53 38.46 -19.27 31.52
C LEU A 53 38.91 -19.93 32.84
N PRO A 54 40.23 -20.13 33.04
CA PRO A 54 40.76 -20.77 34.23
C PRO A 54 40.76 -19.82 35.45
N LEU A 55 39.58 -19.44 35.94
CA LEU A 55 39.42 -18.50 37.06
C LEU A 55 39.83 -19.12 38.41
N ARG A 56 40.67 -18.39 39.17
CA ARG A 56 40.97 -18.65 40.58
C ARG A 56 39.81 -18.21 41.48
N ASN A 57 39.90 -18.48 42.78
CA ASN A 57 38.90 -18.00 43.74
C ASN A 57 38.87 -16.47 43.86
N ARG A 58 40.02 -15.80 43.66
CA ARG A 58 40.11 -14.35 43.49
C ARG A 58 41.03 -14.04 42.32
N GLU A 59 40.62 -13.08 41.49
CA GLU A 59 41.41 -12.58 40.36
C GLU A 59 41.80 -11.12 40.56
N ARG A 60 42.98 -10.75 40.07
CA ARG A 60 43.51 -9.39 40.19
C ARG A 60 43.64 -8.72 38.83
N PHE A 61 43.15 -7.48 38.74
CA PHE A 61 43.13 -6.69 37.53
C PHE A 61 43.76 -5.31 37.76
N PHE A 62 44.35 -4.76 36.71
CA PHE A 62 44.70 -3.36 36.61
C PHE A 62 43.65 -2.65 35.76
N ILE A 63 43.04 -1.60 36.31
CA ILE A 63 42.20 -0.67 35.57
C ILE A 63 43.06 0.56 35.25
N LEU A 64 43.13 0.94 33.97
CA LEU A 64 43.75 2.19 33.54
C LEU A 64 42.64 3.20 33.24
N ILE A 65 42.55 4.22 34.07
CA ILE A 65 41.56 5.29 33.99
C ILE A 65 42.15 6.43 33.14
N PRO A 66 41.50 6.80 32.01
CA PRO A 66 41.97 7.84 31.12
C PRO A 66 41.87 9.24 31.75
N LEU A 67 42.36 10.26 31.05
CA LEU A 67 42.33 11.65 31.55
C LEU A 67 40.91 12.25 31.54
N ASP A 68 40.11 11.92 30.52
CA ASP A 68 38.78 12.50 30.25
C ASP A 68 37.61 11.57 30.67
N PHE A 69 37.79 10.83 31.77
CA PHE A 69 36.71 10.01 32.34
C PHE A 69 35.52 10.89 32.80
N PRO A 70 34.24 10.53 32.56
CA PRO A 70 33.75 9.25 32.02
C PRO A 70 33.49 9.25 30.51
N PHE A 71 33.94 10.26 29.75
CA PHE A 71 33.76 10.28 28.29
C PHE A 71 34.71 9.30 27.60
N ASP A 72 35.95 9.23 28.07
CA ASP A 72 36.88 8.15 27.72
C ASP A 72 36.68 6.94 28.62
N ILE A 73 36.67 5.76 28.01
CA ILE A 73 36.37 4.48 28.66
C ILE A 73 37.63 3.95 29.36
N PRO A 74 37.55 3.50 30.63
CA PRO A 74 38.65 2.79 31.27
C PRO A 74 39.01 1.49 30.55
N THR A 75 40.27 1.06 30.67
CA THR A 75 40.72 -0.25 30.17
C THR A 75 41.06 -1.17 31.32
N VAL A 76 40.91 -2.49 31.13
CA VAL A 76 41.21 -3.49 32.15
C VAL A 76 42.22 -4.51 31.64
N CYS A 77 43.22 -4.81 32.46
CA CYS A 77 44.27 -5.77 32.18
C CYS A 77 44.42 -6.78 33.33
N THR A 78 44.79 -8.02 33.03
CA THR A 78 45.17 -9.03 34.02
C THR A 78 46.63 -8.87 34.47
N ARG A 79 46.97 -9.40 35.65
CA ARG A 79 48.36 -9.46 36.13
C ARG A 79 49.20 -10.61 35.54
N HIS A 80 48.57 -11.52 34.80
CA HIS A 80 49.15 -12.78 34.34
C HIS A 80 48.74 -13.08 32.90
N THR A 81 49.41 -14.01 32.23
CA THR A 81 49.04 -14.41 30.85
C THR A 81 48.20 -15.67 30.77
N ARG A 82 47.64 -16.18 31.88
CA ARG A 82 46.84 -17.44 31.88
C ARG A 82 45.56 -17.40 31.02
N PHE A 83 45.06 -16.22 30.66
CA PHE A 83 43.91 -16.07 29.78
C PHE A 83 44.33 -15.92 28.31
N GLU A 84 45.62 -16.02 28.01
CA GLU A 84 46.13 -16.03 26.64
C GLU A 84 45.48 -17.16 25.83
N GLY A 85 45.08 -16.84 24.59
CA GLY A 85 44.40 -17.77 23.70
C GLY A 85 42.87 -17.82 23.85
N PHE A 86 42.28 -17.15 24.84
CA PHE A 86 40.83 -17.03 24.97
C PHE A 86 40.27 -15.83 24.19
N PRO A 87 39.01 -15.92 23.68
CA PRO A 87 38.36 -14.80 23.01
C PRO A 87 38.32 -13.54 23.87
N HIS A 88 38.37 -12.36 23.22
CA HIS A 88 38.34 -11.04 23.88
C HIS A 88 39.52 -10.76 24.85
N VAL A 89 40.61 -11.52 24.77
CA VAL A 89 41.86 -11.25 25.50
C VAL A 89 42.93 -10.79 24.51
N GLN A 90 43.30 -9.51 24.58
CA GLN A 90 44.27 -8.85 23.71
C GLN A 90 45.59 -8.63 24.48
N TRP A 91 46.75 -8.57 23.81
CA TRP A 91 48.06 -8.36 24.46
C TRP A 91 48.35 -9.36 25.59
N LYS A 92 47.81 -10.58 25.49
CA LYS A 92 47.82 -11.64 26.53
C LYS A 92 47.17 -11.24 27.87
N ARG A 93 46.72 -9.99 28.03
CA ARG A 93 46.37 -9.40 29.33
C ARG A 93 45.20 -8.42 29.31
N LEU A 94 45.03 -7.63 28.26
CA LEU A 94 43.92 -6.68 28.14
C LEU A 94 42.62 -7.42 27.82
N LEU A 95 41.54 -7.04 28.49
CA LEU A 95 40.22 -7.62 28.23
C LEU A 95 39.38 -6.63 27.42
N CYS A 96 38.83 -7.11 26.31
CA CYS A 96 37.85 -6.38 25.51
C CYS A 96 36.46 -6.60 26.13
N LEU A 97 35.95 -5.59 26.85
CA LEU A 97 34.67 -5.70 27.56
C LEU A 97 33.45 -5.38 26.68
N TYR A 98 33.62 -4.56 25.64
CA TYR A 98 32.54 -4.00 24.83
C TYR A 98 32.71 -4.41 23.37
N GLN A 99 31.61 -4.77 22.68
CA GLN A 99 31.66 -5.06 21.25
C GLN A 99 31.60 -3.76 20.43
N SER A 100 30.78 -2.80 20.88
CA SER A 100 30.68 -1.45 20.35
C SER A 100 30.73 -0.44 21.51
N PRO A 101 31.94 0.01 21.91
CA PRO A 101 32.09 0.91 23.04
C PRO A 101 31.28 2.21 22.88
N ALA A 102 31.13 2.73 21.65
CA ALA A 102 30.39 3.97 21.36
C ALA A 102 28.87 3.89 21.63
N THR A 103 28.31 2.69 21.73
CA THR A 103 26.87 2.48 22.00
C THR A 103 26.61 1.76 23.31
N GLU A 104 27.56 0.97 23.80
CA GLU A 104 27.41 0.17 25.02
C GLU A 104 27.94 0.88 26.28
N TRP A 105 28.96 1.74 26.15
CA TRP A 105 29.40 2.55 27.27
C TRP A 105 28.45 3.72 27.47
N ASN A 106 27.89 3.81 28.67
CA ASN A 106 27.10 4.96 29.09
C ASN A 106 27.96 5.77 30.08
N PRO A 107 28.47 6.95 29.69
CA PRO A 107 29.27 7.79 30.58
C PRO A 107 28.58 8.12 31.91
N SER A 108 27.24 8.14 31.94
CA SER A 108 26.47 8.39 33.17
C SER A 108 26.58 7.26 34.20
N ASP A 109 26.88 6.03 33.79
CA ASP A 109 26.99 4.88 34.70
C ASP A 109 28.37 4.79 35.38
N GLY A 110 29.37 5.49 34.83
CA GLY A 110 30.72 5.59 35.40
C GLY A 110 31.36 4.24 35.74
N MET A 111 32.10 4.19 36.85
CA MET A 111 32.78 2.96 37.27
C MET A 111 31.83 1.85 37.74
N PHE A 112 30.57 2.17 38.07
CA PHE A 112 29.55 1.17 38.42
C PHE A 112 29.21 0.32 37.19
N GLY A 113 28.90 0.97 36.06
CA GLY A 113 28.67 0.27 34.80
C GLY A 113 29.91 -0.48 34.31
N PHE A 114 31.10 0.09 34.48
CA PHE A 114 32.37 -0.55 34.10
C PHE A 114 32.61 -1.87 34.86
N ILE A 115 32.44 -1.87 36.18
CA ILE A 115 32.65 -3.06 37.01
C ILE A 115 31.56 -4.10 36.77
N ASP A 116 30.30 -3.69 36.58
CA ASP A 116 29.23 -4.62 36.24
C ASP A 116 29.53 -5.33 34.91
N ARG A 117 30.00 -4.58 33.91
CA ARG A 117 30.42 -5.16 32.63
C ARG A 117 31.58 -6.13 32.76
N LEU A 118 32.61 -5.79 33.54
CA LEU A 118 33.72 -6.69 33.83
C LEU A 118 33.25 -7.98 34.52
N ASN A 119 32.28 -7.88 35.44
CA ASN A 119 31.70 -9.04 36.11
C ASN A 119 30.92 -9.95 35.15
N ILE A 120 30.12 -9.38 34.25
CA ILE A 120 29.41 -10.13 33.19
C ILE A 120 30.43 -10.83 32.28
N TRP A 121 31.48 -10.13 31.87
CA TRP A 121 32.55 -10.69 31.04
C TRP A 121 33.21 -11.90 31.73
N LEU A 122 33.55 -11.78 33.01
CA LEU A 122 34.15 -12.89 33.77
C LEU A 122 33.21 -14.09 33.91
N LYS A 123 31.91 -13.86 34.16
CA LYS A 123 30.91 -14.93 34.24
C LYS A 123 30.77 -15.67 32.90
N HIS A 124 30.65 -14.95 31.79
CA HIS A 124 30.57 -15.57 30.46
C HIS A 124 31.86 -16.30 30.11
N GLY A 125 33.02 -15.70 30.42
CA GLY A 125 34.31 -16.35 30.25
C GLY A 125 34.46 -17.64 31.05
N ALA A 126 34.02 -17.68 32.30
CA ALA A 126 34.10 -18.87 33.17
C ALA A 126 33.38 -20.10 32.60
N ILE A 127 32.34 -19.90 31.79
CA ILE A 127 31.53 -20.96 31.17
C ILE A 127 31.78 -21.08 29.65
N GLY A 128 32.80 -20.43 29.11
CA GLY A 128 33.18 -20.52 27.69
C GLY A 128 32.25 -19.79 26.72
N GLN A 129 31.48 -18.80 27.18
CA GLN A 129 30.46 -18.08 26.39
C GLN A 129 30.85 -16.64 26.00
N LEU A 130 32.15 -16.37 25.82
CA LEU A 130 32.58 -15.05 25.30
C LEU A 130 32.22 -14.86 23.83
N ASP A 131 32.23 -15.95 23.04
CA ASP A 131 31.73 -16.02 21.65
C ASP A 131 30.71 -17.19 21.51
N PRO A 132 29.47 -17.04 22.00
CA PRO A 132 28.48 -18.13 22.00
C PRO A 132 28.17 -18.65 20.58
N GLU A 133 27.76 -19.92 20.46
CA GLU A 133 27.37 -20.48 19.15
C GLU A 133 26.31 -19.59 18.46
N GLY A 134 26.50 -19.33 17.17
CA GLY A 134 25.60 -18.49 16.39
C GLY A 134 25.96 -17.00 16.34
N VAL A 135 26.97 -16.52 17.10
CA VAL A 135 27.45 -15.12 16.98
C VAL A 135 28.70 -14.99 16.09
N PRO A 136 28.96 -13.82 15.48
CA PRO A 136 30.19 -13.57 14.75
C PRO A 136 31.43 -13.77 15.65
N LEU A 137 32.45 -14.46 15.14
CA LEU A 137 33.72 -14.64 15.85
C LEU A 137 34.45 -13.31 16.03
N HIS A 138 35.08 -13.12 17.19
CA HIS A 138 35.96 -11.98 17.43
C HIS A 138 37.15 -12.03 16.44
N PRO A 139 37.42 -10.97 15.66
CA PRO A 139 38.52 -10.97 14.72
C PRO A 139 39.89 -10.98 15.44
N PRO A 140 40.92 -11.63 14.87
CA PRO A 140 42.29 -11.45 15.35
C PRO A 140 42.73 -9.98 15.27
N VAL A 141 43.64 -9.58 16.15
CA VAL A 141 44.13 -8.19 16.25
C VAL A 141 45.50 -8.06 15.60
N ALA A 142 45.63 -7.15 14.64
CA ALA A 142 46.92 -6.70 14.11
C ALA A 142 47.22 -5.26 14.55
N TYR A 143 48.45 -5.00 15.00
CA TYR A 143 48.85 -3.67 15.45
C TYR A 143 49.30 -2.81 14.28
N LEU A 144 48.58 -1.72 14.07
CA LEU A 144 48.89 -0.74 13.04
C LEU A 144 50.17 0.03 13.41
N SER A 145 51.16 0.02 12.53
CA SER A 145 52.45 0.72 12.69
C SER A 145 52.34 2.21 12.34
N SER A 146 53.08 3.11 13.00
CA SER A 146 53.03 4.58 12.80
C SER A 146 53.50 5.12 11.42
N GLY A 147 53.66 4.27 10.39
CA GLY A 147 54.01 4.64 9.02
C GLY A 147 52.81 5.09 8.16
N PRO A 148 53.03 5.51 6.89
CA PRO A 148 51.97 6.03 6.01
C PRO A 148 50.95 4.93 5.68
N PHE A 149 49.83 4.90 6.39
CA PHE A 149 48.83 3.84 6.32
C PHE A 149 48.22 3.69 4.92
N ARG A 150 48.56 2.59 4.22
CA ARG A 150 47.93 2.18 2.97
C ARG A 150 46.76 1.26 3.29
N THR A 151 45.53 1.72 3.08
CA THR A 151 44.32 0.94 3.28
C THR A 151 44.18 -0.10 2.18
N VAL A 152 44.00 -1.37 2.55
CA VAL A 152 43.78 -2.47 1.61
C VAL A 152 42.31 -2.88 1.63
N ILE A 153 41.65 -2.87 0.48
CA ILE A 153 40.24 -3.28 0.35
C ILE A 153 40.15 -4.53 -0.53
N PRO A 154 39.93 -5.73 0.05
CA PRO A 154 39.63 -6.91 -0.74
C PRO A 154 38.22 -6.85 -1.32
N ARG A 155 38.12 -6.84 -2.66
CA ARG A 155 36.85 -6.77 -3.42
C ARG A 155 36.37 -8.13 -3.93
N VAL A 156 37.22 -9.14 -3.92
CA VAL A 156 36.95 -10.47 -4.47
C VAL A 156 37.21 -11.55 -3.43
N ASP A 157 36.37 -12.59 -3.47
CA ASP A 157 36.48 -13.74 -2.57
C ASP A 157 37.86 -14.40 -2.67
N THR A 158 38.27 -15.00 -1.55
CA THR A 158 39.56 -15.69 -1.48
C THR A 158 39.51 -17.06 -2.15
N PRO A 159 40.61 -17.52 -2.77
CA PRO A 159 40.78 -18.92 -3.15
C PRO A 159 40.55 -19.87 -1.97
N PRO A 160 39.97 -21.06 -2.19
CA PRO A 160 39.75 -22.05 -1.13
C PRO A 160 41.07 -22.65 -0.63
N THR A 161 41.18 -22.90 0.69
CA THR A 161 42.42 -23.37 1.36
C THR A 161 42.23 -24.63 2.21
N GLU A 162 41.21 -25.44 1.93
CA GLU A 162 40.67 -26.47 2.85
C GLU A 162 41.71 -27.31 3.61
N ASN A 163 42.66 -27.96 2.91
CA ASN A 163 43.63 -28.87 3.54
C ASN A 163 45.10 -28.46 3.37
N GLN A 164 45.39 -27.42 2.58
CA GLN A 164 46.74 -26.95 2.31
C GLN A 164 46.77 -25.44 2.14
N PRO A 165 47.85 -24.76 2.58
CA PRO A 165 48.02 -23.34 2.33
C PRO A 165 48.06 -23.03 0.83
N TRP A 166 47.48 -21.90 0.45
CA TRP A 166 47.50 -21.40 -0.92
C TRP A 166 48.59 -20.33 -1.06
N PHE A 167 49.37 -20.41 -2.14
CA PHE A 167 50.46 -19.48 -2.46
C PHE A 167 50.24 -18.88 -3.85
N GLY A 168 50.46 -17.58 -3.97
CA GLY A 168 50.32 -16.90 -5.23
C GLY A 168 50.51 -15.40 -5.12
N VAL A 169 49.79 -14.69 -5.99
CA VAL A 169 49.79 -13.23 -6.03
C VAL A 169 48.37 -12.67 -5.98
N ALA A 170 48.18 -11.59 -5.24
CA ALA A 170 46.98 -10.76 -5.25
C ALA A 170 47.11 -9.69 -6.34
N HIS A 171 46.07 -9.48 -7.16
CA HIS A 171 46.03 -8.44 -8.18
C HIS A 171 45.57 -7.13 -7.56
N LEU A 172 46.36 -6.08 -7.72
CA LEU A 172 46.14 -4.80 -7.07
C LEU A 172 45.61 -3.75 -8.05
N ARG A 173 44.73 -2.89 -7.55
CA ARG A 173 44.38 -1.62 -8.19
C ARG A 173 44.70 -0.48 -7.22
N VAL A 174 45.67 0.34 -7.57
CA VAL A 174 46.01 1.54 -6.80
C VAL A 174 44.94 2.60 -7.06
N VAL A 175 44.17 2.96 -6.03
CA VAL A 175 43.06 3.93 -6.13
C VAL A 175 43.52 5.33 -5.72
N SER A 176 44.33 5.41 -4.68
CA SER A 176 44.99 6.63 -4.20
C SER A 176 46.32 6.28 -3.54
N ASP A 177 47.06 7.31 -3.11
CA ASP A 177 48.24 7.20 -2.24
C ASP A 177 48.00 6.44 -0.93
N THR A 178 46.75 6.38 -0.49
CA THR A 178 46.29 5.81 0.78
C THR A 178 45.40 4.58 0.61
N ARG A 179 45.07 4.16 -0.62
CA ARG A 179 44.16 3.04 -0.87
C ARG A 179 44.55 2.16 -2.05
N VAL A 180 44.56 0.86 -1.79
CA VAL A 180 44.74 -0.20 -2.80
C VAL A 180 43.61 -1.23 -2.68
N ASP A 181 43.03 -1.61 -3.81
CA ASP A 181 42.00 -2.65 -3.85
C ASP A 181 42.59 -3.97 -4.35
N ILE A 182 42.25 -5.10 -3.73
CA ILE A 182 42.52 -6.44 -4.27
C ILE A 182 41.32 -6.84 -5.11
N HIS A 183 41.52 -7.06 -6.41
CA HIS A 183 40.44 -7.38 -7.35
C HIS A 183 40.62 -8.72 -8.10
N GLY A 184 41.63 -9.51 -7.72
CA GLY A 184 41.91 -10.80 -8.33
C GLY A 184 43.01 -11.57 -7.59
N TRP A 185 43.16 -12.85 -7.92
CA TRP A 185 44.17 -13.74 -7.39
C TRP A 185 44.72 -14.62 -8.52
N SER A 186 46.02 -14.90 -8.51
CA SER A 186 46.64 -15.89 -9.40
C SER A 186 47.51 -16.83 -8.60
N LYS A 187 47.42 -18.13 -8.89
CA LYS A 187 48.26 -19.13 -8.24
C LYS A 187 49.70 -18.96 -8.67
N MET A 188 50.60 -19.41 -7.81
CA MET A 188 52.02 -19.59 -8.12
C MET A 188 52.25 -20.26 -9.49
N GLY A 189 52.98 -19.59 -10.38
CA GLY A 189 53.25 -20.05 -11.76
C GLY A 189 52.31 -19.51 -12.85
N GLU A 190 51.17 -18.92 -12.50
CA GLU A 190 50.26 -18.29 -13.47
C GLU A 190 50.73 -16.88 -13.87
N SER A 191 50.36 -16.46 -15.09
CA SER A 191 50.60 -15.09 -15.55
C SER A 191 49.72 -14.10 -14.79
N ALA A 192 50.30 -12.97 -14.37
CA ALA A 192 49.58 -11.89 -13.71
C ALA A 192 50.16 -10.54 -14.17
N SER A 193 49.30 -9.54 -14.33
CA SER A 193 49.68 -8.18 -14.73
C SER A 193 49.95 -7.28 -13.52
N SER A 194 51.05 -6.53 -13.56
CA SER A 194 51.38 -5.50 -12.55
C SER A 194 50.25 -4.46 -12.40
N PRO A 195 49.97 -3.93 -11.20
CA PRO A 195 50.62 -4.23 -9.92
C PRO A 195 50.03 -5.46 -9.22
N VAL A 196 50.89 -6.27 -8.62
CA VAL A 196 50.53 -7.45 -7.82
C VAL A 196 51.22 -7.43 -6.46
N SER A 197 50.84 -8.32 -5.54
CA SER A 197 51.55 -8.52 -4.28
C SER A 197 51.56 -9.98 -3.85
N ALA A 198 52.55 -10.36 -3.04
CA ALA A 198 52.67 -11.72 -2.57
C ALA A 198 51.45 -12.08 -1.69
N ALA A 199 50.95 -13.31 -1.82
CA ALA A 199 49.82 -13.76 -1.04
C ALA A 199 50.00 -15.19 -0.53
N ILE A 200 49.74 -15.37 0.77
CA ILE A 200 49.78 -16.65 1.49
C ILE A 200 48.44 -16.78 2.22
N LEU A 201 47.64 -17.80 1.91
CA LEU A 201 46.38 -18.06 2.61
C LEU A 201 46.50 -19.40 3.33
N LEU A 202 46.36 -19.38 4.65
CA LEU A 202 46.57 -20.54 5.52
C LEU A 202 45.36 -21.48 5.48
N SER A 203 45.62 -22.76 5.73
CA SER A 203 44.59 -23.80 5.89
C SER A 203 44.14 -23.96 7.34
N GLN A 204 44.92 -23.46 8.31
CA GLN A 204 44.63 -23.55 9.74
C GLN A 204 44.61 -22.16 10.39
N PRO A 205 43.79 -21.95 11.45
CA PRO A 205 43.74 -20.68 12.17
C PRO A 205 45.10 -20.30 12.77
N MET A 206 45.37 -18.99 12.84
CA MET A 206 46.46 -18.42 13.63
C MET A 206 45.99 -18.10 15.07
N PRO A 207 46.91 -17.76 15.99
CA PRO A 207 46.56 -17.12 17.25
C PRO A 207 45.73 -15.84 17.05
N TYR A 208 44.96 -15.44 18.07
CA TYR A 208 44.10 -14.23 18.04
C TYR A 208 44.85 -12.89 17.94
N GLU A 209 46.18 -12.90 17.94
CA GLU A 209 47.03 -11.72 17.86
C GLU A 209 48.10 -11.94 16.79
N PHE A 210 48.16 -11.04 15.81
CA PHE A 210 49.20 -11.09 14.78
C PHE A 210 50.53 -10.57 15.33
N PRO A 211 51.65 -11.25 15.03
CA PRO A 211 52.95 -10.81 15.52
C PRO A 211 53.37 -9.42 15.01
N SER A 212 54.04 -8.65 15.86
CA SER A 212 54.62 -7.34 15.51
C SER A 212 56.07 -7.44 15.02
N LYS A 213 56.71 -8.60 15.20
CA LYS A 213 58.04 -8.92 14.68
C LYS A 213 57.95 -10.01 13.63
N LEU A 214 58.80 -9.93 12.62
CA LEU A 214 58.80 -10.88 11.51
C LEU A 214 59.30 -12.26 11.94
N SER A 215 60.26 -12.34 12.87
CA SER A 215 60.72 -13.61 13.44
C SER A 215 59.59 -14.41 14.09
N ASP A 216 58.73 -13.75 14.87
CA ASP A 216 57.58 -14.37 15.50
C ASP A 216 56.54 -14.82 14.46
N LEU A 217 56.32 -14.03 13.39
CA LEU A 217 55.47 -14.43 12.27
C LEU A 217 56.01 -15.66 11.53
N LEU A 218 57.33 -15.73 11.30
CA LEU A 218 57.96 -16.87 10.65
C LEU A 218 57.86 -18.14 11.51
N VAL A 219 58.01 -18.05 12.83
CA VAL A 219 57.83 -19.19 13.75
C VAL A 219 56.41 -19.75 13.64
N GLU A 220 55.40 -18.88 13.58
CA GLU A 220 54.01 -19.31 13.42
C GLU A 220 53.75 -19.94 12.05
N LEU A 221 54.29 -19.37 10.98
CA LEU A 221 54.19 -19.94 9.63
C LEU A 221 54.91 -21.30 9.53
N GLU A 222 56.08 -21.45 10.16
CA GLU A 222 56.83 -22.71 10.24
C GLU A 222 56.06 -23.80 11.00
N ALA A 223 55.39 -23.42 12.10
CA ALA A 223 54.52 -24.33 12.86
C ALA A 223 53.37 -24.90 12.01
N GLN A 224 52.98 -24.18 10.95
CA GLN A 224 51.98 -24.58 9.98
C GLN A 224 52.57 -25.21 8.70
N GLY A 225 53.86 -25.55 8.71
CA GLY A 225 54.54 -26.23 7.61
C GLY A 225 55.04 -25.31 6.49
N ILE A 226 55.10 -23.99 6.72
CA ILE A 226 55.56 -23.01 5.73
C ILE A 226 56.99 -22.56 6.09
N SER A 227 57.98 -23.08 5.36
CA SER A 227 59.40 -22.74 5.56
C SER A 227 59.72 -21.29 5.15
N ARG A 228 60.76 -20.69 5.76
CA ARG A 228 61.25 -19.34 5.41
C ARG A 228 61.61 -19.20 3.94
N GLU A 229 62.19 -20.25 3.34
CA GLU A 229 62.54 -20.28 1.92
C GLU A 229 61.31 -20.14 1.03
N LEU A 230 60.18 -20.73 1.43
CA LEU A 230 58.92 -20.65 0.68
C LEU A 230 58.29 -19.26 0.78
N VAL A 231 58.36 -18.61 1.95
CA VAL A 231 57.94 -17.21 2.12
C VAL A 231 58.78 -16.29 1.24
N LEU A 232 60.12 -16.44 1.31
CA LEU A 232 61.04 -15.66 0.49
C LEU A 232 60.82 -15.89 -1.01
N TRP A 233 60.60 -17.14 -1.41
CA TRP A 233 60.31 -17.49 -2.79
C TRP A 233 59.00 -16.85 -3.27
N THR A 234 57.96 -16.81 -2.42
CA THR A 234 56.66 -16.18 -2.74
C THR A 234 56.81 -14.67 -2.94
N LEU A 235 57.60 -14.01 -2.07
CA LEU A 235 57.95 -12.59 -2.20
C LEU A 235 58.72 -12.34 -3.50
N GLN A 236 59.77 -13.11 -3.76
CA GLN A 236 60.59 -13.02 -4.97
C GLN A 236 59.77 -13.23 -6.26
N ASN A 237 58.84 -14.19 -6.25
CA ASN A 237 57.95 -14.46 -7.38
C ASN A 237 57.03 -13.27 -7.70
N ALA A 238 56.50 -12.62 -6.67
CA ALA A 238 55.66 -11.44 -6.85
C ALA A 238 56.48 -10.20 -7.29
N VAL A 239 57.70 -10.01 -6.77
CA VAL A 239 58.60 -8.91 -7.19
C VAL A 239 58.96 -8.99 -8.67
N LEU A 240 59.18 -10.21 -9.20
CA LEU A 240 59.45 -10.43 -10.63
C LEU A 240 58.33 -9.94 -11.56
N LYS A 241 57.09 -9.94 -11.06
CA LYS A 241 55.89 -9.55 -11.83
C LYS A 241 55.53 -8.08 -11.69
N ASN A 242 56.26 -7.32 -10.85
CA ASN A 242 56.02 -5.91 -10.58
C ASN A 242 57.01 -4.98 -11.26
N ASN A 243 56.57 -3.76 -11.55
CA ASN A 243 57.46 -2.68 -11.98
C ASN A 243 58.18 -2.04 -10.78
N GLU A 244 59.27 -1.32 -11.04
CA GLU A 244 59.94 -0.54 -9.99
C GLU A 244 59.05 0.64 -9.57
N GLY A 245 58.79 0.77 -8.26
CA GLY A 245 57.92 1.82 -7.69
C GLY A 245 56.48 1.38 -7.40
N ASP A 246 56.05 0.21 -7.86
CA ASP A 246 54.72 -0.33 -7.51
C ASP A 246 54.62 -0.63 -6.00
N PRO A 247 53.43 -0.41 -5.39
CA PRO A 247 53.24 -0.74 -3.98
C PRO A 247 53.32 -2.26 -3.78
N PHE A 248 54.03 -2.69 -2.73
CA PHE A 248 54.28 -4.11 -2.49
C PHE A 248 53.86 -4.51 -1.08
N PHE A 249 53.15 -5.62 -0.99
CA PHE A 249 52.60 -6.17 0.24
C PHE A 249 52.84 -7.68 0.33
N LEU A 250 52.81 -8.20 1.55
CA LEU A 250 52.49 -9.59 1.82
C LEU A 250 51.05 -9.67 2.34
N ILE A 251 50.16 -10.25 1.55
CA ILE A 251 48.77 -10.53 1.96
C ILE A 251 48.75 -11.89 2.66
N LEU A 252 48.38 -11.90 3.94
CA LEU A 252 48.27 -13.10 4.75
C LEU A 252 46.80 -13.37 5.07
N GLY A 253 46.31 -14.56 4.72
CA GLY A 253 44.97 -15.01 5.07
C GLY A 253 45.00 -16.10 6.12
N THR A 254 44.11 -16.05 7.11
CA THR A 254 43.91 -17.15 8.07
C THR A 254 42.41 -17.46 8.26
N PRO A 255 41.95 -18.73 8.32
CA PRO A 255 40.54 -19.08 8.42
C PRO A 255 39.96 -18.76 9.82
N MET A 256 39.65 -17.49 10.09
CA MET A 256 39.20 -16.98 11.39
C MET A 256 37.97 -16.06 11.31
N ARG A 257 37.34 -15.93 10.14
CA ARG A 257 36.07 -15.19 9.97
C ARG A 257 34.89 -16.17 9.90
N GLY A 258 33.76 -15.81 10.50
CA GLY A 258 32.55 -16.61 10.41
C GLY A 258 31.69 -16.50 11.65
N ILE A 259 30.79 -17.46 11.80
CA ILE A 259 29.90 -17.61 12.96
C ILE A 259 30.47 -18.72 13.85
N SER A 260 30.51 -18.47 15.16
CA SER A 260 30.90 -19.47 16.17
C SER A 260 30.05 -20.74 16.01
N GLY A 261 30.70 -21.91 15.91
CA GLY A 261 30.06 -23.20 15.61
C GLY A 261 29.90 -23.56 14.12
N SER A 262 30.23 -22.65 13.19
CA SER A 262 30.24 -22.96 11.75
C SER A 262 31.38 -23.91 11.38
N LYS A 263 31.07 -24.97 10.60
CA LYS A 263 32.08 -25.88 10.04
C LYS A 263 32.96 -25.24 8.95
N LYS A 264 32.56 -24.08 8.41
CA LYS A 264 33.24 -23.41 7.29
C LYS A 264 33.65 -22.01 7.71
N LEU A 265 34.87 -21.88 8.22
CA LEU A 265 35.51 -20.59 8.48
C LEU A 265 35.98 -19.97 7.16
N ARG A 266 35.97 -18.64 7.09
CA ARG A 266 36.42 -17.83 5.96
C ARG A 266 37.75 -17.18 6.30
N GLN A 267 38.53 -16.87 5.27
CA GLN A 267 39.81 -16.19 5.42
C GLN A 267 39.61 -14.80 6.05
N HIS A 268 40.38 -14.50 7.09
CA HIS A 268 40.65 -13.18 7.63
C HIS A 268 41.92 -12.67 6.95
N LEU A 269 41.86 -11.54 6.26
CA LEU A 269 43.01 -11.01 5.54
C LEU A 269 43.71 -9.93 6.34
N GLU A 270 45.02 -10.05 6.44
CA GLU A 270 45.95 -9.03 6.89
C GLU A 270 46.94 -8.69 5.77
N ALA A 271 47.41 -7.45 5.76
CA ALA A 271 48.34 -6.97 4.73
C ALA A 271 49.55 -6.31 5.39
N TRP A 272 50.74 -6.85 5.14
CA TRP A 272 51.99 -6.24 5.57
C TRP A 272 52.59 -5.41 4.43
N TYR A 273 52.83 -4.12 4.66
CA TYR A 273 53.53 -3.26 3.71
C TYR A 273 55.04 -3.50 3.74
N ILE A 274 55.65 -3.66 2.57
CA ILE A 274 57.09 -3.91 2.45
C ILE A 274 57.76 -2.67 1.86
N ASP A 275 58.75 -2.14 2.58
CA ASP A 275 59.48 -0.94 2.17
C ASP A 275 60.15 -1.11 0.79
N PRO A 276 60.11 -0.09 -0.10
CA PRO A 276 60.70 -0.15 -1.43
C PRO A 276 62.18 -0.54 -1.45
N ILE A 277 62.95 -0.20 -0.40
CA ILE A 277 64.36 -0.60 -0.25
C ILE A 277 64.47 -2.13 -0.14
N ILE A 278 63.57 -2.75 0.62
CA ILE A 278 63.51 -4.20 0.77
C ILE A 278 63.05 -4.85 -0.53
N VAL A 279 62.07 -4.27 -1.24
CA VAL A 279 61.63 -4.74 -2.57
C VAL A 279 62.80 -4.72 -3.57
N LYS A 280 63.62 -3.66 -3.56
CA LYS A 280 64.83 -3.57 -4.38
C LYS A 280 65.85 -4.65 -4.00
N GLY A 281 66.04 -4.90 -2.71
CA GLY A 281 66.84 -6.00 -2.21
C GLY A 281 66.36 -7.36 -2.73
N LEU A 282 65.06 -7.65 -2.62
CA LEU A 282 64.44 -8.88 -3.13
C LEU A 282 64.67 -9.04 -4.63
N ARG A 283 64.57 -7.94 -5.40
CA ARG A 283 64.86 -7.94 -6.84
C ARG A 283 66.32 -8.30 -7.12
N ILE A 284 67.28 -7.71 -6.41
CA ILE A 284 68.71 -8.00 -6.58
C ILE A 284 69.05 -9.42 -6.13
N SER A 285 68.36 -9.96 -5.12
CA SER A 285 68.60 -11.31 -4.61
C SER A 285 68.35 -12.40 -5.67
N LEU A 286 67.49 -12.13 -6.66
CA LEU A 286 67.21 -13.03 -7.78
C LEU A 286 68.41 -13.23 -8.71
N GLU A 287 69.40 -12.33 -8.71
CA GLU A 287 70.65 -12.49 -9.45
C GLU A 287 71.44 -13.73 -9.02
N LYS A 288 71.08 -14.38 -7.91
CA LYS A 288 71.62 -15.68 -7.50
C LYS A 288 71.42 -16.78 -8.55
N PHE A 289 70.47 -16.59 -9.48
CA PHE A 289 70.22 -17.48 -10.61
C PHE A 289 70.88 -17.00 -11.91
N SER A 290 71.60 -15.88 -11.90
CA SER A 290 72.29 -15.31 -13.06
C SER A 290 73.44 -16.20 -13.54
N HIS A 291 73.65 -16.25 -14.85
CA HIS A 291 74.81 -16.92 -15.47
C HIS A 291 76.12 -16.13 -15.26
N ASN A 292 76.04 -14.86 -14.84
CA ASN A 292 77.21 -14.05 -14.51
C ASN A 292 77.66 -14.30 -13.06
N GLU A 293 78.85 -14.87 -12.89
CA GLU A 293 79.39 -15.23 -11.57
C GLU A 293 79.54 -14.04 -10.60
N LYS A 294 79.73 -12.81 -11.09
CA LYS A 294 79.77 -11.60 -10.24
C LYS A 294 78.37 -11.26 -9.72
N LEU A 295 77.36 -11.27 -10.60
CA LEU A 295 75.97 -11.00 -10.22
C LEU A 295 75.40 -12.11 -9.33
N LYS A 296 75.75 -13.36 -9.61
CA LYS A 296 75.42 -14.53 -8.79
C LYS A 296 75.95 -14.43 -7.36
N LYS A 297 77.20 -13.98 -7.18
CA LYS A 297 77.77 -13.70 -5.85
C LYS A 297 77.05 -12.55 -5.15
N ILE A 298 76.68 -11.50 -5.87
CA ILE A 298 75.93 -10.35 -5.34
C ILE A 298 74.54 -10.80 -4.89
N GLY A 299 73.79 -11.54 -5.72
CA GLY A 299 72.46 -12.04 -5.39
C GLY A 299 72.46 -12.93 -4.15
N LYS A 300 73.41 -13.88 -4.04
CA LYS A 300 73.57 -14.72 -2.83
C LYS A 300 73.90 -13.90 -1.58
N LYS A 301 74.74 -12.86 -1.71
CA LYS A 301 75.10 -11.99 -0.58
C LYS A 301 73.90 -11.15 -0.14
N VAL A 302 73.13 -10.60 -1.07
CA VAL A 302 71.94 -9.80 -0.78
C VAL A 302 70.82 -10.67 -0.19
N GLU A 303 70.62 -11.89 -0.69
CA GLU A 303 69.70 -12.85 -0.07
C GLU A 303 70.06 -13.12 1.39
N LYS A 304 71.34 -13.34 1.69
CA LYS A 304 71.80 -13.53 3.07
C LYS A 304 71.48 -12.32 3.96
N ILE A 305 71.70 -11.11 3.45
CA ILE A 305 71.39 -9.87 4.17
C ILE A 305 69.87 -9.75 4.42
N ILE A 306 69.03 -10.13 3.45
CA ILE A 306 67.57 -10.13 3.63
C ILE A 306 67.16 -11.16 4.69
N LEU A 307 67.70 -12.38 4.64
CA LEU A 307 67.42 -13.41 5.64
C LEU A 307 67.85 -12.98 7.06
N GLU A 308 69.02 -12.34 7.20
CA GLU A 308 69.48 -11.77 8.47
C GLU A 308 68.58 -10.61 8.94
N TRP A 309 68.13 -9.75 8.02
CA TRP A 309 67.17 -8.68 8.33
C TRP A 309 65.82 -9.25 8.81
N MET A 310 65.38 -10.38 8.25
CA MET A 310 64.09 -10.97 8.60
C MET A 310 63.99 -11.42 10.07
N GLU A 311 65.12 -11.59 10.76
CA GLU A 311 65.14 -12.01 12.18
C GLU A 311 64.75 -10.89 13.15
N GLU A 312 65.01 -9.63 12.79
CA GLU A 312 64.82 -8.47 13.68
C GLU A 312 63.83 -7.42 13.14
N ALA A 313 63.31 -7.61 11.93
CA ALA A 313 62.41 -6.65 11.29
C ALA A 313 61.03 -6.55 11.98
N PRO A 314 60.49 -5.33 12.15
CA PRO A 314 59.09 -5.16 12.52
C PRO A 314 58.15 -5.50 11.36
N VAL A 315 56.93 -5.94 11.68
CA VAL A 315 55.84 -6.14 10.72
C VAL A 315 54.93 -4.93 10.74
N GLU A 316 54.84 -4.23 9.61
CA GLU A 316 54.04 -3.02 9.42
C GLU A 316 52.66 -3.37 8.84
N TRP A 317 51.73 -3.75 9.73
CA TRP A 317 50.38 -4.11 9.32
C TRP A 317 49.58 -2.90 8.81
N CYS A 318 48.92 -3.09 7.67
CA CYS A 318 48.04 -2.14 7.01
C CYS A 318 46.60 -2.26 7.52
N ILE A 319 45.80 -1.20 7.32
CA ILE A 319 44.36 -1.27 7.58
C ILE A 319 43.69 -2.07 6.48
N VAL A 320 43.24 -3.29 6.79
CA VAL A 320 42.38 -4.06 5.89
C VAL A 320 40.90 -3.76 6.18
N ARG A 321 40.17 -3.30 5.15
CA ARG A 321 38.72 -3.05 5.23
C ARG A 321 38.00 -4.01 4.30
N GLU A 322 37.37 -5.03 4.88
CA GLU A 322 36.66 -6.06 4.13
C GLU A 322 35.53 -5.49 3.25
N ASP A 323 35.48 -5.90 1.99
CA ASP A 323 34.36 -5.66 1.06
C ASP A 323 34.08 -6.89 0.18
N ARG A 324 34.60 -8.06 0.56
CA ARG A 324 34.37 -9.30 -0.18
C ARG A 324 32.91 -9.74 -0.04
N PRO A 325 32.25 -10.16 -1.14
CA PRO A 325 30.88 -10.69 -1.08
C PRO A 325 30.68 -11.86 -0.11
N GLU A 326 31.71 -12.69 0.12
CA GLU A 326 31.63 -13.79 1.10
C GLU A 326 31.64 -13.34 2.58
N ILE A 327 32.02 -12.09 2.87
CA ILE A 327 32.14 -11.54 4.23
C ILE A 327 31.08 -10.47 4.49
N VAL A 328 30.90 -9.54 3.57
CA VAL A 328 30.06 -8.36 3.76
C VAL A 328 28.66 -8.60 3.25
N VAL A 329 27.69 -8.46 4.14
CA VAL A 329 26.26 -8.41 3.77
C VAL A 329 25.86 -6.94 3.60
N ARG A 330 25.25 -6.63 2.46
CA ARG A 330 24.71 -5.29 2.21
C ARG A 330 23.65 -4.93 3.26
N ARG A 331 23.73 -3.71 3.79
CA ARG A 331 22.82 -3.22 4.84
C ARG A 331 21.44 -2.80 4.34
N ASP A 332 21.27 -2.65 3.04
CA ASP A 332 20.00 -2.30 2.40
C ASP A 332 19.17 -3.54 2.01
N ARG A 333 19.60 -4.75 2.41
CA ARG A 333 18.88 -6.01 2.18
C ARG A 333 17.45 -5.91 2.73
N GLY A 334 16.46 -6.11 1.85
CA GLY A 334 15.05 -6.02 2.20
C GLY A 334 14.43 -4.62 2.04
N SER A 335 15.22 -3.60 1.69
CA SER A 335 14.66 -2.31 1.27
C SER A 335 13.99 -2.42 -0.10
N PRO A 336 12.94 -1.63 -0.41
CA PRO A 336 12.22 -1.74 -1.68
C PRO A 336 13.12 -1.64 -2.91
N VAL A 337 14.05 -0.69 -2.92
CA VAL A 337 14.97 -0.43 -4.05
C VAL A 337 15.86 -1.63 -4.42
N THR A 338 16.00 -2.63 -3.55
CA THR A 338 16.73 -3.87 -3.88
C THR A 338 16.12 -4.64 -5.06
N TRP A 339 14.86 -4.38 -5.42
CA TRP A 339 14.24 -4.92 -6.65
C TRP A 339 15.07 -4.63 -7.91
N PHE A 340 15.74 -3.47 -7.96
CA PHE A 340 16.57 -3.06 -9.10
C PHE A 340 17.94 -3.77 -9.14
N ALA A 341 18.33 -4.51 -8.10
CA ALA A 341 19.61 -5.20 -8.07
C ALA A 341 19.74 -6.20 -9.23
N GLY A 342 20.82 -6.11 -10.00
CA GLY A 342 21.06 -6.97 -11.17
C GLY A 342 20.22 -6.64 -12.42
N LYS A 343 19.27 -5.69 -12.34
CA LYS A 343 18.40 -5.30 -13.45
C LYS A 343 19.08 -4.36 -14.46
N ARG A 344 18.50 -4.25 -15.64
CA ARG A 344 18.84 -3.29 -16.70
C ARG A 344 17.77 -2.19 -16.69
N VAL A 345 18.17 -0.94 -16.47
CA VAL A 345 17.23 0.18 -16.35
C VAL A 345 17.52 1.23 -17.41
N ALA A 346 16.51 1.60 -18.18
CA ALA A 346 16.57 2.77 -19.06
C ALA A 346 15.97 3.98 -18.33
N LEU A 347 16.77 5.01 -18.15
CA LEU A 347 16.39 6.25 -17.48
C LEU A 347 16.39 7.39 -18.50
N TRP A 348 15.20 7.91 -18.78
CA TRP A 348 14.96 8.97 -19.73
C TRP A 348 14.77 10.29 -18.96
N GLY A 349 15.58 11.30 -19.27
CA GLY A 349 15.75 12.51 -18.47
C GLY A 349 16.85 12.34 -17.42
N CYS A 350 17.81 13.25 -17.43
CA CYS A 350 18.93 13.36 -16.49
C CYS A 350 18.94 14.77 -15.88
N GLY A 351 17.74 15.26 -15.51
CA GLY A 351 17.53 16.55 -14.87
C GLY A 351 17.36 16.43 -13.36
N ALA A 352 16.45 17.23 -12.81
CA ALA A 352 16.21 17.28 -11.36
C ALA A 352 15.79 15.93 -10.76
N LEU A 353 14.85 15.22 -11.37
CA LEU A 353 14.45 13.88 -10.91
C LEU A 353 15.42 12.78 -11.35
N GLY A 354 15.82 12.80 -12.62
CA GLY A 354 16.61 11.74 -13.23
C GLY A 354 17.97 11.55 -12.56
N SER A 355 18.73 12.62 -12.32
CA SER A 355 20.09 12.48 -11.79
C SER A 355 20.15 11.87 -10.37
N PRO A 356 19.34 12.31 -9.38
CA PRO A 356 19.25 11.62 -8.09
C PRO A 356 18.79 10.16 -8.21
N ILE A 357 17.82 9.87 -9.09
CA ILE A 357 17.36 8.48 -9.33
C ILE A 357 18.50 7.62 -9.89
N ALA A 358 19.31 8.14 -10.81
CA ALA A 358 20.47 7.43 -11.35
C ALA A 358 21.48 7.06 -10.25
N GLU A 359 21.74 7.97 -9.30
CA GLU A 359 22.60 7.69 -8.15
C GLU A 359 22.00 6.62 -7.23
N PHE A 360 20.70 6.70 -6.93
CA PHE A 360 20.02 5.71 -6.10
C PHE A 360 20.01 4.32 -6.76
N LEU A 361 19.74 4.24 -8.05
CA LEU A 361 19.83 3.01 -8.84
C LEU A 361 21.26 2.44 -8.87
N ALA A 362 22.26 3.32 -9.00
CA ALA A 362 23.67 2.92 -8.95
C ALA A 362 24.01 2.28 -7.60
N ARG A 363 23.53 2.85 -6.49
CA ARG A 363 23.73 2.32 -5.14
C ARG A 363 22.93 1.04 -4.89
N ALA A 364 21.71 0.95 -5.42
CA ALA A 364 20.82 -0.21 -5.30
C ALA A 364 21.34 -1.49 -6.00
N GLY A 365 22.36 -1.37 -6.86
CA GLY A 365 23.02 -2.52 -7.48
C GLY A 365 22.50 -2.88 -8.88
N VAL A 366 21.91 -1.92 -9.61
CA VAL A 366 21.54 -2.09 -11.04
C VAL A 366 22.72 -2.66 -11.85
N ARG A 367 22.50 -3.61 -12.73
CA ARG A 367 23.60 -4.14 -13.57
C ARG A 367 24.00 -3.15 -14.66
N LYS A 368 23.00 -2.62 -15.37
CA LYS A 368 23.17 -1.73 -16.52
C LYS A 368 22.23 -0.54 -16.44
N LEU A 369 22.75 0.66 -16.66
CA LEU A 369 21.98 1.90 -16.71
C LEU A 369 22.11 2.56 -18.09
N ILE A 370 20.98 2.79 -18.76
CA ILE A 370 20.91 3.43 -20.07
C ILE A 370 20.34 4.84 -19.87
N LEU A 371 21.18 5.86 -20.01
CA LEU A 371 20.87 7.26 -19.72
C LEU A 371 20.54 8.03 -21.01
N ARG A 372 19.41 8.75 -21.05
CA ARG A 372 19.05 9.57 -22.21
C ARG A 372 18.62 10.97 -21.80
N ASP A 373 19.34 11.98 -22.27
CA ASP A 373 18.97 13.39 -22.08
C ASP A 373 19.64 14.26 -23.15
N LYS A 374 18.87 15.11 -23.81
CA LYS A 374 19.36 16.00 -24.88
C LYS A 374 19.91 17.33 -24.38
N GLY A 375 19.72 17.64 -23.10
CA GLY A 375 20.05 18.90 -22.48
C GLY A 375 21.50 19.00 -22.03
N VAL A 376 21.91 20.24 -21.78
CA VAL A 376 23.22 20.60 -21.23
C VAL A 376 23.06 21.17 -19.82
N VAL A 377 24.09 21.06 -18.99
CA VAL A 377 24.11 21.65 -17.64
C VAL A 377 24.21 23.17 -17.78
N ALA A 378 23.27 23.89 -17.16
CA ALA A 378 23.22 25.35 -17.13
C ALA A 378 23.39 25.86 -15.69
N PRO A 379 23.93 27.08 -15.47
CA PRO A 379 24.24 27.59 -14.14
C PRO A 379 23.04 27.61 -13.18
N GLY A 380 21.86 28.05 -13.63
CA GLY A 380 20.65 28.11 -12.82
C GLY A 380 20.07 26.75 -12.40
N LEU A 381 20.65 25.63 -12.87
CA LEU A 381 20.19 24.28 -12.52
C LEU A 381 20.90 23.70 -11.29
N LEU A 382 22.08 24.21 -10.91
CA LEU A 382 22.92 23.63 -9.84
C LEU A 382 22.23 23.64 -8.46
N VAL A 383 21.31 24.59 -8.22
CA VAL A 383 20.57 24.71 -6.96
C VAL A 383 19.60 23.55 -6.68
N ARG A 384 19.29 22.73 -7.71
CA ARG A 384 18.28 21.67 -7.66
C ARG A 384 18.65 20.38 -8.39
N GLN A 385 19.74 20.37 -9.15
CA GLN A 385 20.26 19.20 -9.86
C GLN A 385 21.65 18.89 -9.30
N PRO A 386 22.02 17.62 -9.06
CA PRO A 386 23.28 17.24 -8.44
C PRO A 386 24.45 17.34 -9.44
N PHE A 387 24.71 18.54 -9.95
CA PHE A 387 25.84 18.85 -10.84
C PHE A 387 26.78 19.82 -10.14
N ASP A 388 28.07 19.75 -10.49
CA ASP A 388 29.09 20.66 -9.98
C ASP A 388 29.26 21.85 -10.94
N ASP A 389 29.85 22.95 -10.47
CA ASP A 389 30.12 24.15 -11.28
C ASP A 389 30.94 23.83 -12.54
N SER A 390 31.89 22.89 -12.42
CA SER A 390 32.72 22.42 -13.53
C SER A 390 31.95 21.64 -14.61
N ASP A 391 30.71 21.22 -14.34
CA ASP A 391 29.90 20.46 -15.30
C ASP A 391 29.12 21.39 -16.26
N ILE A 392 29.08 22.71 -16.01
CA ILE A 392 28.38 23.67 -16.87
C ILE A 392 28.85 23.57 -18.32
N GLY A 393 27.90 23.52 -19.26
CA GLY A 393 28.15 23.37 -20.69
C GLY A 393 28.33 21.93 -21.18
N HIS A 394 28.48 20.96 -20.27
CA HIS A 394 28.53 19.53 -20.63
C HIS A 394 27.13 18.92 -20.77
N ALA A 395 27.03 17.85 -21.55
CA ALA A 395 25.77 17.11 -21.73
C ALA A 395 25.39 16.39 -20.42
N LYS A 396 24.14 16.58 -19.96
CA LYS A 396 23.67 16.05 -18.67
C LYS A 396 23.84 14.53 -18.55
N ALA A 397 23.43 13.79 -19.57
CA ALA A 397 23.54 12.32 -19.58
C ALA A 397 25.00 11.84 -19.46
N ALA A 398 25.96 12.57 -20.05
CA ALA A 398 27.38 12.25 -19.96
C ALA A 398 27.93 12.52 -18.55
N VAL A 399 27.52 13.62 -17.92
CA VAL A 399 27.91 13.99 -16.55
C VAL A 399 27.36 12.97 -15.55
N VAL A 400 26.08 12.62 -15.63
CA VAL A 400 25.46 11.60 -14.77
C VAL A 400 26.16 10.25 -14.94
N ALA A 401 26.53 9.86 -16.17
CA ALA A 401 27.27 8.62 -16.41
C ALA A 401 28.62 8.61 -15.66
N LYS A 402 29.35 9.73 -15.68
CA LYS A 402 30.61 9.91 -14.95
C LYS A 402 30.39 9.84 -13.43
N GLN A 403 29.34 10.48 -12.91
CA GLN A 403 28.99 10.44 -11.48
C GLN A 403 28.62 9.02 -11.02
N VAL A 404 27.78 8.32 -11.77
CA VAL A 404 27.40 6.92 -11.48
C VAL A 404 28.63 6.01 -11.49
N LYS A 405 29.56 6.18 -12.43
CA LYS A 405 30.83 5.43 -12.46
C LYS A 405 31.75 5.75 -11.28
N ARG A 406 31.71 6.97 -10.72
CA ARG A 406 32.41 7.30 -9.47
C ARG A 406 31.80 6.59 -8.25
N ILE A 407 30.47 6.44 -8.23
CA ILE A 407 29.76 5.74 -7.15
C ILE A 407 30.04 4.24 -7.22
N ARG A 408 29.96 3.65 -8.42
CA ARG A 408 30.18 2.21 -8.63
C ARG A 408 30.90 1.96 -9.97
N PRO A 409 32.22 1.69 -9.96
CA PRO A 409 32.99 1.55 -11.20
C PRO A 409 32.60 0.38 -12.11
N ASP A 410 32.05 -0.70 -11.54
CA ASP A 410 31.67 -1.96 -12.22
C ASP A 410 30.31 -1.89 -12.93
N ILE A 411 29.46 -0.89 -12.66
CA ILE A 411 28.16 -0.75 -13.33
C ILE A 411 28.33 -0.50 -14.83
N GLU A 412 27.59 -1.20 -15.70
CA GLU A 412 27.56 -0.89 -17.13
C GLU A 412 26.72 0.38 -17.35
N VAL A 413 27.29 1.42 -17.96
CA VAL A 413 26.57 2.68 -18.21
C VAL A 413 26.71 3.07 -19.66
N ASN A 414 25.58 3.17 -20.34
CA ASN A 414 25.48 3.72 -21.69
C ASN A 414 24.74 5.05 -21.59
N TYR A 415 25.17 6.07 -22.33
CA TYR A 415 24.44 7.33 -22.39
C TYR A 415 24.27 7.81 -23.83
N CYS A 416 23.19 8.53 -24.10
CA CYS A 416 22.90 9.14 -25.38
C CYS A 416 22.40 10.58 -25.19
N THR A 417 22.93 11.50 -26.00
CA THR A 417 22.61 12.94 -25.97
C THR A 417 21.59 13.35 -27.04
N LYS A 418 21.04 12.39 -27.78
CA LYS A 418 20.00 12.64 -28.78
C LYS A 418 18.63 12.71 -28.12
N SER A 419 17.72 13.38 -28.80
CA SER A 419 16.29 13.41 -28.47
C SER A 419 15.73 11.99 -28.32
N ILE A 420 14.91 11.77 -27.30
CA ILE A 420 14.20 10.50 -27.08
C ILE A 420 13.18 10.25 -28.21
N LEU A 421 12.58 11.33 -28.73
CA LEU A 421 11.63 11.27 -29.83
C LEU A 421 12.29 10.75 -31.10
N ASP A 422 13.51 11.18 -31.40
CA ASP A 422 14.24 10.85 -32.63
C ASP A 422 15.26 9.70 -32.42
N GLY A 423 15.15 9.01 -31.28
CA GLY A 423 16.05 7.96 -30.84
C GLY A 423 15.28 6.65 -30.60
N PRO A 424 15.12 6.21 -29.34
CA PRO A 424 14.47 4.93 -29.03
C PRO A 424 13.04 4.87 -29.59
N LEU A 425 12.29 5.97 -29.54
CA LEU A 425 10.90 6.03 -30.04
C LEU A 425 10.76 6.12 -31.56
N ASP A 426 11.87 6.25 -32.29
CA ASP A 426 11.89 6.18 -33.76
C ASP A 426 12.56 4.90 -34.28
N SER A 427 13.11 4.10 -33.35
CA SER A 427 13.82 2.86 -33.65
C SER A 427 12.90 1.66 -33.55
N GLU A 428 13.25 0.58 -34.25
CA GLU A 428 12.52 -0.69 -34.12
C GLU A 428 12.58 -1.25 -32.69
N SER A 429 13.67 -0.99 -31.94
CA SER A 429 13.95 -1.55 -30.60
C SER A 429 13.85 -0.52 -29.48
N TRP A 430 12.66 0.04 -29.26
CA TRP A 430 12.42 1.11 -28.28
C TRP A 430 12.67 0.73 -26.81
N THR A 431 12.68 -0.56 -26.47
CA THR A 431 12.93 -1.07 -25.11
C THR A 431 14.41 -1.11 -24.73
N GLU A 432 15.31 -1.09 -25.72
CA GLU A 432 16.77 -1.15 -25.54
C GLU A 432 17.27 -2.29 -24.62
N ASP A 433 16.57 -3.42 -24.63
CA ASP A 433 16.82 -4.56 -23.72
C ASP A 433 16.76 -4.18 -22.23
N ALA A 434 16.04 -3.13 -21.85
CA ALA A 434 15.81 -2.78 -20.46
C ALA A 434 14.75 -3.69 -19.83
N ASP A 435 14.87 -3.95 -18.53
CA ASP A 435 13.82 -4.64 -17.75
C ASP A 435 12.73 -3.65 -17.30
N ILE A 436 13.02 -2.34 -17.32
CA ILE A 436 12.10 -1.24 -17.02
C ILE A 436 12.60 0.07 -17.64
N ILE A 437 11.66 0.91 -18.08
CA ILE A 437 11.91 2.30 -18.47
C ILE A 437 11.36 3.25 -17.40
N ILE A 438 12.21 4.18 -16.95
CA ILE A 438 11.85 5.26 -16.04
C ILE A 438 11.96 6.57 -16.81
N ASP A 439 10.82 7.22 -17.08
CA ASP A 439 10.71 8.50 -17.75
C ASP A 439 10.58 9.64 -16.73
N THR A 440 11.57 10.53 -16.72
CA THR A 440 11.63 11.73 -15.90
C THR A 440 11.72 13.00 -16.76
N THR A 441 11.37 12.90 -18.05
CA THR A 441 11.43 14.03 -19.00
C THR A 441 10.33 15.07 -18.77
N ALA A 442 9.25 14.68 -18.08
CA ALA A 442 8.02 15.46 -17.92
C ALA A 442 7.41 15.94 -19.25
N SER A 443 7.72 15.27 -20.37
CA SER A 443 7.29 15.71 -21.71
C SER A 443 6.02 15.00 -22.15
N VAL A 444 4.95 15.76 -22.35
CA VAL A 444 3.69 15.26 -22.94
C VAL A 444 3.94 14.66 -24.33
N SER A 445 4.82 15.25 -25.13
CA SER A 445 5.16 14.73 -26.46
C SER A 445 5.86 13.37 -26.40
N VAL A 446 6.74 13.15 -25.41
CA VAL A 446 7.38 11.84 -25.19
C VAL A 446 6.34 10.80 -24.80
N MET A 447 5.48 11.10 -23.82
CA MET A 447 4.40 10.19 -23.41
C MET A 447 3.47 9.83 -24.57
N LYS A 448 3.07 10.81 -25.41
CA LYS A 448 2.19 10.55 -26.57
C LYS A 448 2.87 9.74 -27.67
N LYS A 449 4.14 10.03 -28.02
CA LYS A 449 4.88 9.22 -29.01
C LYS A 449 5.11 7.82 -28.47
N PHE A 450 5.37 7.68 -27.18
CA PHE A 450 5.48 6.38 -26.51
C PHE A 450 4.19 5.56 -26.65
N GLU A 451 3.03 6.17 -26.39
CA GLU A 451 1.72 5.52 -26.55
C GLU A 451 1.53 4.97 -27.97
N LEU A 452 1.88 5.76 -28.99
CA LEU A 452 1.83 5.35 -30.39
C LEU A 452 2.78 4.17 -30.68
N VAL A 453 4.02 4.25 -30.21
CA VAL A 453 5.04 3.19 -30.43
C VAL A 453 4.63 1.90 -29.74
N ARG A 454 4.20 1.96 -28.47
CA ARG A 454 3.75 0.78 -27.72
C ARG A 454 2.60 0.07 -28.42
N ARG A 455 1.67 0.83 -29.00
CA ARG A 455 0.51 0.30 -29.75
C ARG A 455 0.91 -0.35 -31.09
N THR A 456 1.87 0.23 -31.79
CA THR A 456 2.20 -0.16 -33.18
C THR A 456 3.38 -1.12 -33.28
N SER A 457 4.16 -1.25 -32.21
CA SER A 457 5.33 -2.14 -32.13
C SER A 457 4.91 -3.58 -31.86
N ASN A 458 5.63 -4.52 -32.46
CA ASN A 458 5.51 -5.96 -32.17
C ASN A 458 6.45 -6.42 -31.03
N ILE A 459 7.18 -5.50 -30.39
CA ILE A 459 8.10 -5.83 -29.30
C ILE A 459 7.31 -6.03 -28.01
N PRO A 460 7.59 -7.11 -27.24
CA PRO A 460 6.99 -7.30 -25.93
C PRO A 460 7.17 -6.05 -25.06
N PRO A 461 6.08 -5.46 -24.56
CA PRO A 461 6.17 -4.27 -23.71
C PRO A 461 6.87 -4.59 -22.40
N VAL A 462 7.67 -3.64 -21.92
CA VAL A 462 8.27 -3.66 -20.59
C VAL A 462 7.52 -2.70 -19.67
N PRO A 463 7.61 -2.81 -18.34
CA PRO A 463 7.06 -1.83 -17.42
C PRO A 463 7.63 -0.43 -17.68
N VAL A 464 6.77 0.59 -17.62
CA VAL A 464 7.13 1.99 -17.89
C VAL A 464 6.59 2.88 -16.79
N ALA A 465 7.49 3.59 -16.10
CA ALA A 465 7.13 4.53 -15.07
C ALA A 465 7.47 5.95 -15.49
N SER A 466 6.49 6.85 -15.58
CA SER A 466 6.75 8.29 -15.73
C SER A 466 6.62 8.99 -14.38
N LEU A 467 7.66 9.71 -13.97
CA LEU A 467 7.77 10.41 -12.69
C LEU A 467 7.83 11.91 -12.93
N MET A 468 7.02 12.65 -12.20
CA MET A 468 6.86 14.10 -12.37
C MET A 468 6.87 14.80 -11.01
N ILE A 469 7.41 16.02 -11.00
CA ILE A 469 7.34 16.94 -9.87
C ILE A 469 6.49 18.14 -10.30
N GLY A 470 5.64 18.59 -9.39
CA GLY A 470 4.83 19.77 -9.60
C GLY A 470 5.63 21.07 -9.51
N HIS A 471 5.04 22.20 -9.92
CA HIS A 471 5.77 23.46 -10.11
C HIS A 471 6.37 24.06 -8.82
N GLN A 472 5.98 23.56 -7.65
CA GLN A 472 6.45 24.04 -6.35
C GLN A 472 7.38 23.03 -5.65
N ALA A 473 7.68 21.89 -6.30
CA ALA A 473 8.38 20.76 -5.69
C ALA A 473 7.74 20.26 -4.38
N GLU A 474 6.46 20.58 -4.18
CA GLU A 474 5.65 20.21 -3.04
C GLU A 474 4.95 18.85 -3.25
N ASN A 475 4.68 18.52 -4.51
CA ASN A 475 3.97 17.31 -4.88
C ASN A 475 4.67 16.55 -6.01
N GLY A 476 4.59 15.22 -5.94
CA GLY A 476 5.07 14.28 -6.93
C GLY A 476 3.94 13.43 -7.49
N LEU A 477 4.06 13.06 -8.77
CA LEU A 477 3.16 12.14 -9.47
C LEU A 477 3.98 11.04 -10.13
N LEU A 478 3.72 9.80 -9.72
CA LEU A 478 4.25 8.60 -10.34
C LEU A 478 3.10 7.92 -11.09
N VAL A 479 3.28 7.69 -12.40
CA VAL A 479 2.38 6.85 -13.20
C VAL A 479 3.15 5.63 -13.71
N LEU A 480 2.56 4.45 -13.58
CA LEU A 480 3.15 3.18 -13.99
C LEU A 480 2.17 2.46 -14.91
N ALA A 481 2.65 2.05 -16.08
CA ALA A 481 1.98 1.10 -16.95
C ALA A 481 2.80 -0.20 -16.97
N GLN A 482 2.25 -1.28 -16.42
CA GLN A 482 2.92 -2.58 -16.39
C GLN A 482 2.96 -3.23 -17.78
N GLU A 483 3.74 -4.29 -17.94
CA GLU A 483 3.96 -4.99 -19.22
C GLU A 483 2.66 -5.40 -19.92
N GLU A 484 1.75 -6.11 -19.25
CA GLU A 484 0.52 -6.65 -19.86
C GLU A 484 -0.64 -5.63 -19.87
N TYR A 485 -0.42 -4.40 -19.39
CA TYR A 485 -1.44 -3.36 -19.47
C TYR A 485 -1.53 -2.80 -20.89
N ASP A 486 -2.77 -2.68 -21.37
CA ASP A 486 -3.11 -2.28 -22.75
C ASP A 486 -2.63 -0.88 -23.15
N GLY A 487 -2.47 0.02 -22.18
CA GLY A 487 -2.08 1.41 -22.39
C GLY A 487 -0.64 1.73 -22.01
N GLY A 488 -0.13 2.85 -22.52
CA GLY A 488 1.12 3.45 -22.09
C GLY A 488 0.93 4.50 -20.99
N PRO A 489 2.02 5.18 -20.59
CA PRO A 489 1.99 6.21 -19.56
C PRO A 489 1.01 7.37 -19.86
N ALA A 490 0.73 7.67 -21.13
CA ALA A 490 -0.21 8.74 -21.49
C ALA A 490 -1.65 8.39 -21.08
N ASP A 491 -2.08 7.15 -21.26
CA ASP A 491 -3.38 6.68 -20.76
C ASP A 491 -3.46 6.74 -19.23
N VAL A 492 -2.41 6.31 -18.53
CA VAL A 492 -2.36 6.33 -17.06
C VAL A 492 -2.36 7.76 -16.52
N TYR A 493 -1.59 8.66 -17.13
CA TYR A 493 -1.55 10.09 -16.80
C TYR A 493 -2.92 10.75 -17.00
N ARG A 494 -3.61 10.41 -18.09
CA ARG A 494 -4.99 10.86 -18.34
C ARG A 494 -5.96 10.35 -17.28
N ARG A 495 -5.90 9.09 -16.88
CA ARG A 495 -6.76 8.52 -15.82
C ARG A 495 -6.49 9.19 -14.47
N ALA A 496 -5.22 9.40 -14.13
CA ALA A 496 -4.82 10.14 -12.94
C ALA A 496 -5.42 11.56 -12.90
N LYS A 497 -5.43 12.27 -14.04
CA LYS A 497 -6.08 13.59 -14.17
C LYS A 497 -7.56 13.54 -13.83
N ILE A 498 -8.27 12.54 -14.36
CA ILE A 498 -9.72 12.39 -14.16
C ILE A 498 -10.02 12.14 -12.68
N GLU A 499 -9.25 11.26 -12.01
CA GLU A 499 -9.40 11.03 -10.58
C GLU A 499 -9.11 12.28 -9.75
N ALA A 500 -8.01 12.97 -10.02
CA ALA A 500 -7.64 14.19 -9.30
C ALA A 500 -8.70 15.30 -9.45
N CYS A 501 -9.32 15.41 -10.63
CA CYS A 501 -10.40 16.37 -10.87
C CYS A 501 -11.73 15.97 -10.22
N ASN A 502 -12.01 14.66 -10.09
CA ASN A 502 -13.26 14.16 -9.55
C ASN A 502 -13.30 14.17 -8.02
N GLN A 503 -12.15 14.13 -7.36
CA GLN A 503 -12.06 13.97 -5.91
C GLN A 503 -11.63 15.29 -5.24
N PRO A 504 -12.49 15.90 -4.38
CA PRO A 504 -12.20 17.21 -3.79
C PRO A 504 -10.86 17.31 -3.04
N HIS A 505 -10.43 16.22 -2.39
CA HIS A 505 -9.17 16.18 -1.63
C HIS A 505 -7.91 16.11 -2.52
N LEU A 506 -8.04 15.77 -3.81
CA LEU A 506 -6.95 15.72 -4.78
C LEU A 506 -6.91 16.94 -5.72
N LYS A 507 -7.80 17.92 -5.48
CA LYS A 507 -7.89 19.12 -6.32
C LYS A 507 -6.58 19.89 -6.40
N HIS A 508 -5.80 19.93 -5.33
CA HIS A 508 -4.49 20.60 -5.32
C HIS A 508 -3.50 19.93 -6.31
N PHE A 509 -3.48 18.59 -6.41
CA PHE A 509 -2.72 17.90 -7.45
C PHE A 509 -3.25 18.24 -8.86
N ALA A 510 -4.57 18.37 -9.02
CA ALA A 510 -5.14 18.78 -10.30
C ALA A 510 -4.67 20.18 -10.71
N ASP A 511 -4.77 21.15 -9.80
CA ASP A 511 -4.31 22.53 -9.97
C ASP A 511 -2.79 22.62 -10.25
N GLU A 512 -2.02 21.68 -9.70
CA GLU A 512 -0.57 21.61 -9.90
C GLU A 512 -0.16 21.01 -11.24
N PHE A 513 -0.61 19.78 -11.55
CA PHE A 513 -0.16 19.03 -12.72
C PHE A 513 -0.96 19.33 -14.01
N TRP A 514 -2.21 19.81 -13.89
CA TRP A 514 -3.09 20.07 -15.05
C TRP A 514 -3.83 21.41 -14.96
N PRO A 515 -3.16 22.55 -14.71
CA PRO A 515 -3.81 23.84 -14.44
C PRO A 515 -4.79 24.26 -15.56
N ASP A 516 -5.98 24.72 -15.16
CA ASP A 516 -7.02 25.26 -16.05
C ASP A 516 -7.67 26.52 -15.42
N PRO A 517 -7.45 27.73 -15.98
CA PRO A 517 -6.64 28.03 -17.18
C PRO A 517 -5.14 27.79 -16.94
N SER A 518 -4.37 27.73 -18.04
CA SER A 518 -2.91 27.60 -17.97
C SER A 518 -2.28 28.73 -17.14
N ARG A 519 -1.19 28.41 -16.44
CA ARG A 519 -0.48 29.35 -15.55
C ARG A 519 0.01 30.58 -16.33
N THR A 520 -0.33 31.75 -15.83
CA THR A 520 0.10 33.05 -16.41
C THR A 520 1.33 33.62 -15.71
N GLU A 521 1.60 33.23 -14.47
CA GLU A 521 2.81 33.61 -13.74
C GLU A 521 3.99 32.72 -14.20
N ILE A 522 4.91 33.31 -14.96
CA ILE A 522 6.12 32.63 -15.43
C ILE A 522 7.22 32.91 -14.41
N PHE A 523 7.68 31.87 -13.71
CA PHE A 523 8.96 31.94 -13.01
C PHE A 523 10.09 31.83 -14.02
N GLN A 524 10.80 32.93 -14.26
CA GLN A 524 11.93 33.00 -15.19
C GLN A 524 13.24 32.97 -14.38
N PRO A 525 13.94 31.82 -14.30
CA PRO A 525 15.20 31.73 -13.57
C PRO A 525 16.36 32.41 -14.31
N GLU A 526 16.32 32.47 -15.65
CA GLU A 526 17.37 33.08 -16.49
C GLU A 526 16.75 33.92 -17.63
N PRO A 527 17.25 35.14 -17.91
CA PRO A 527 16.82 35.93 -19.06
C PRO A 527 17.07 35.19 -20.38
N GLY A 528 16.03 34.96 -21.18
CA GLY A 528 16.12 34.30 -22.50
C GLY A 528 15.74 32.81 -22.53
N CYS A 529 15.54 32.15 -21.38
CA CYS A 529 14.96 30.80 -21.33
C CYS A 529 13.44 30.88 -21.13
N SER A 530 12.68 30.46 -22.12
CA SER A 530 11.21 30.49 -22.13
C SER A 530 10.55 29.20 -21.61
N GLU A 531 11.32 28.23 -21.11
CA GLU A 531 10.76 27.01 -20.51
C GLU A 531 10.35 27.28 -19.05
N SER A 532 9.07 27.05 -18.74
CA SER A 532 8.54 27.15 -17.37
C SER A 532 9.24 26.11 -16.49
N THR A 533 10.09 26.57 -15.55
CA THR A 533 10.70 25.68 -14.57
C THR A 533 9.94 25.74 -13.24
N PHE A 534 10.08 24.70 -12.41
CA PHE A 534 9.48 24.66 -11.08
C PHE A 534 10.35 25.37 -10.04
N VAL A 535 9.77 25.83 -8.94
CA VAL A 535 10.47 26.36 -7.75
C VAL A 535 10.68 25.21 -6.78
N GLY A 536 11.92 24.97 -6.34
CA GLY A 536 12.24 23.90 -5.40
C GLY A 536 13.74 23.73 -5.20
N SER A 537 14.15 23.27 -4.02
CA SER A 537 15.54 23.00 -3.67
C SER A 537 15.96 21.58 -4.07
N ALA A 538 17.28 21.32 -4.09
CA ALA A 538 17.80 19.96 -4.25
C ALA A 538 17.27 18.99 -3.17
N ALA A 539 17.02 19.47 -1.95
CA ALA A 539 16.45 18.65 -0.87
C ALA A 539 15.03 18.21 -1.21
N ASP A 540 14.18 19.14 -1.63
CA ASP A 540 12.77 18.88 -1.99
C ASP A 540 12.70 17.84 -3.11
N VAL A 541 13.49 18.04 -4.17
CA VAL A 541 13.55 17.13 -5.31
C VAL A 541 14.05 15.74 -4.92
N THR A 542 15.09 15.66 -4.08
CA THR A 542 15.70 14.39 -3.67
C THR A 542 14.73 13.55 -2.83
N VAL A 543 13.93 14.19 -1.96
CA VAL A 543 12.88 13.52 -1.18
C VAL A 543 11.83 12.90 -2.10
N LEU A 544 11.30 13.67 -3.05
CA LEU A 544 10.29 13.16 -4.00
C LEU A 544 10.86 12.07 -4.91
N ALA A 545 12.09 12.23 -5.40
CA ALA A 545 12.79 11.22 -6.20
C ALA A 545 12.94 9.89 -5.45
N GLY A 546 13.43 9.94 -4.21
CA GLY A 546 13.60 8.75 -3.37
C GLY A 546 12.28 8.11 -2.97
N ALA A 547 11.25 8.91 -2.66
CA ALA A 547 9.92 8.42 -2.31
C ALA A 547 9.24 7.71 -3.50
N MET A 548 9.26 8.33 -4.69
CA MET A 548 8.71 7.73 -5.91
C MET A 548 9.47 6.47 -6.32
N LEU A 549 10.80 6.45 -6.22
CA LEU A 549 11.60 5.28 -6.58
C LEU A 549 11.36 4.10 -5.64
N ASN A 550 11.27 4.34 -4.32
CA ASN A 550 10.90 3.30 -3.37
C ASN A 550 9.50 2.76 -3.64
N ARG A 551 8.54 3.65 -3.91
CA ARG A 551 7.16 3.24 -4.19
C ARG A 551 7.08 2.43 -5.48
N LEU A 552 7.75 2.87 -6.54
CA LEU A 552 7.89 2.13 -7.80
C LEU A 552 8.43 0.71 -7.55
N ALA A 553 9.51 0.59 -6.77
CA ALA A 553 10.10 -0.71 -6.47
C ALA A 553 9.17 -1.64 -5.67
N GLN A 554 8.35 -1.10 -4.76
CA GLN A 554 7.34 -1.88 -4.04
C GLN A 554 6.30 -2.46 -5.01
N ILE A 555 5.77 -1.65 -5.92
CA ILE A 555 4.74 -2.07 -6.87
C ILE A 555 5.27 -3.11 -7.84
N LEU A 556 6.50 -2.94 -8.32
CA LEU A 556 7.14 -3.90 -9.23
C LEU A 556 7.49 -5.23 -8.54
N ALA A 557 7.54 -5.26 -7.21
CA ALA A 557 7.69 -6.48 -6.44
C ALA A 557 6.34 -7.21 -6.20
N GLU A 558 5.21 -6.55 -6.45
CA GLU A 558 3.87 -7.12 -6.37
C GLU A 558 3.50 -7.84 -7.70
N ASP A 559 2.73 -8.92 -7.62
CA ASP A 559 2.32 -9.74 -8.78
C ASP A 559 1.10 -9.13 -9.51
N MET A 560 1.33 -8.01 -10.22
CA MET A 560 0.27 -7.17 -10.82
C MET A 560 0.59 -6.76 -12.27
N SER A 561 1.06 -7.70 -13.10
CA SER A 561 1.55 -7.47 -14.48
C SER A 561 0.54 -6.79 -15.43
N SER A 562 -0.76 -6.99 -15.22
CA SER A 562 -1.83 -6.53 -16.12
C SER A 562 -2.50 -5.22 -15.70
N THR A 563 -1.83 -4.40 -14.89
CA THR A 563 -2.43 -3.19 -14.30
C THR A 563 -1.66 -1.91 -14.59
N ALA A 564 -2.37 -0.80 -14.51
CA ALA A 564 -1.81 0.53 -14.46
C ALA A 564 -2.03 1.14 -13.08
N SER A 565 -1.09 1.96 -12.62
CA SER A 565 -1.16 2.60 -11.32
C SER A 565 -0.75 4.07 -11.37
N ALA A 566 -1.40 4.90 -10.56
CA ALA A 566 -0.97 6.27 -10.32
C ALA A 566 -0.83 6.51 -8.82
N TYR A 567 0.22 7.24 -8.44
CA TYR A 567 0.53 7.59 -7.07
C TYR A 567 0.79 9.09 -6.96
N PHE A 568 0.01 9.73 -6.11
CA PHE A 568 0.15 11.13 -5.73
C PHE A 568 0.88 11.20 -4.39
N LEU A 569 1.93 12.00 -4.31
CA LEU A 569 2.76 12.15 -3.11
C LEU A 569 2.92 13.63 -2.77
N THR A 570 2.83 13.96 -1.49
CA THR A 570 3.08 15.31 -0.97
C THR A 570 4.31 15.31 -0.06
N GLN A 571 5.07 16.40 -0.05
CA GLN A 571 6.23 16.56 0.82
C GLN A 571 5.85 16.39 2.31
N PRO A 572 6.66 15.68 3.11
CA PRO A 572 6.35 15.44 4.52
C PRO A 572 6.16 16.71 5.35
N TYR A 573 6.88 17.80 5.03
CA TYR A 573 6.85 19.04 5.81
C TYR A 573 5.56 19.88 5.61
N LEU A 574 4.81 19.64 4.53
CA LEU A 574 3.56 20.35 4.25
C LEU A 574 2.39 19.86 5.11
N ASN A 575 2.50 18.64 5.65
CA ASN A 575 1.44 17.94 6.39
C ASN A 575 1.15 18.52 7.79
N MET A 576 1.76 19.64 8.17
CA MET A 576 1.52 20.29 9.47
C MET A 576 0.39 21.34 9.45
N LYS A 577 -0.21 21.67 8.30
CA LYS A 577 -1.25 22.72 8.20
C LYS A 577 -2.58 22.31 7.56
N ILE A 578 -2.67 21.14 6.92
CA ILE A 578 -3.84 20.75 6.12
C ILE A 578 -4.25 19.33 6.50
N ASP A 579 -5.51 19.16 6.92
CA ASP A 579 -6.18 17.89 7.24
C ASP A 579 -6.48 17.06 5.95
N GLN A 580 -5.50 16.99 5.04
CA GLN A 580 -5.60 16.30 3.75
C GLN A 580 -4.63 15.11 3.71
N ASN A 581 -5.09 13.98 3.15
CA ASN A 581 -4.26 12.81 2.94
C ASN A 581 -3.02 13.17 2.13
N THR A 582 -1.86 12.81 2.67
CA THR A 582 -0.50 13.12 2.17
C THR A 582 -0.11 12.30 0.93
N TYR A 583 -1.03 11.42 0.52
CA TYR A 583 -0.82 10.36 -0.45
C TYR A 583 -2.18 9.87 -0.98
N ALA A 584 -2.23 9.56 -2.27
CA ALA A 584 -3.33 8.82 -2.87
C ALA A 584 -2.83 7.86 -3.94
N SER A 585 -3.54 6.75 -4.13
CA SER A 585 -3.17 5.76 -5.14
C SER A 585 -4.38 5.19 -5.86
N PHE A 586 -4.23 4.99 -7.17
CA PHE A 586 -5.25 4.40 -8.02
C PHE A 586 -4.65 3.26 -8.83
N ASN A 587 -5.44 2.20 -9.02
CA ASN A 587 -5.08 1.05 -9.83
C ASN A 587 -6.20 0.78 -10.83
N TRP A 588 -5.84 0.56 -12.09
CA TRP A 588 -6.75 0.25 -13.17
C TRP A 588 -6.33 -1.05 -13.85
N GLY A 589 -7.30 -1.90 -14.18
CA GLY A 589 -7.09 -3.05 -15.07
C GLY A 589 -7.34 -2.68 -16.54
N GLY A 590 -7.07 -3.63 -17.43
CA GLY A 590 -7.39 -3.53 -18.85
C GLY A 590 -8.88 -3.28 -19.12
N GLY A 591 -9.15 -2.62 -20.24
CA GLY A 591 -10.51 -2.30 -20.72
C GLY A 591 -10.94 -3.22 -21.87
N GLN A 592 -12.01 -2.84 -22.57
CA GLN A 592 -12.32 -3.44 -23.87
C GLN A 592 -11.60 -2.63 -24.95
N ILE A 593 -10.87 -3.29 -25.84
CA ILE A 593 -10.12 -2.60 -26.91
C ILE A 593 -10.65 -3.04 -28.26
N SER A 594 -11.41 -2.20 -28.94
CA SER A 594 -11.82 -2.46 -30.33
C SER A 594 -10.96 -1.68 -31.32
N GLN A 595 -10.84 -2.15 -32.56
CA GLN A 595 -10.16 -1.43 -33.62
C GLN A 595 -11.15 -1.05 -34.72
N ASP A 596 -11.03 0.18 -35.25
CA ASP A 596 -11.66 0.55 -36.51
C ASP A 596 -10.72 0.19 -37.67
N PRO A 597 -11.04 -0.83 -38.46
CA PRO A 597 -10.17 -1.33 -39.52
C PRO A 597 -10.03 -0.36 -40.70
N HIS A 598 -10.90 0.65 -40.82
CA HIS A 598 -10.82 1.61 -41.92
C HIS A 598 -9.96 2.83 -41.57
N SER A 599 -10.16 3.40 -40.38
CA SER A 599 -9.43 4.60 -39.97
C SER A 599 -8.13 4.30 -39.20
N GLY A 600 -7.95 3.05 -38.77
CA GLY A 600 -6.80 2.61 -37.98
C GLY A 600 -6.84 3.10 -36.55
N TYR A 601 -8.02 3.51 -36.04
CA TYR A 601 -8.16 3.92 -34.64
C TYR A 601 -8.32 2.73 -33.72
N GLU A 602 -7.72 2.83 -32.55
CA GLU A 602 -7.99 1.95 -31.43
C GLU A 602 -8.95 2.63 -30.46
N VAL A 603 -10.05 1.97 -30.17
CA VAL A 603 -11.12 2.44 -29.30
C VAL A 603 -11.02 1.66 -27.99
N ARG A 604 -10.55 2.33 -26.94
CA ARG A 604 -10.41 1.77 -25.60
C ARG A 604 -11.61 2.17 -24.75
N ILE A 605 -12.42 1.19 -24.38
CA ILE A 605 -13.62 1.38 -23.57
C ILE A 605 -13.26 1.01 -22.13
N ALA A 606 -13.38 1.99 -21.23
CA ALA A 606 -13.20 1.76 -19.80
C ALA A 606 -14.19 0.72 -19.29
N ALA A 607 -13.76 -0.15 -18.36
CA ALA A 607 -14.62 -1.19 -17.79
C ALA A 607 -15.90 -0.59 -17.17
N SER A 608 -15.80 0.57 -16.52
CA SER A 608 -16.96 1.30 -15.97
C SER A 608 -17.95 1.74 -17.05
N ALA A 609 -17.45 2.28 -18.18
CA ALA A 609 -18.26 2.66 -19.33
C ALA A 609 -18.95 1.44 -19.97
N TRP A 610 -18.23 0.31 -20.07
CA TRP A 610 -18.79 -0.94 -20.57
C TRP A 610 -19.91 -1.47 -19.66
N SER A 611 -19.70 -1.49 -18.35
CA SER A 611 -20.74 -1.88 -17.38
C SER A 611 -21.97 -0.97 -17.45
N GLU A 612 -21.79 0.34 -17.67
CA GLU A 612 -22.91 1.27 -17.94
C GLU A 612 -23.67 0.92 -19.23
N ILE A 613 -22.99 0.65 -20.35
CA ILE A 613 -23.63 0.20 -21.61
C ILE A 613 -24.51 -1.03 -21.34
N ILE A 614 -23.95 -2.07 -20.73
CA ILE A 614 -24.70 -3.30 -20.39
C ILE A 614 -25.88 -3.00 -19.46
N GLY A 615 -25.70 -2.09 -18.50
CA GLY A 615 -26.76 -1.66 -17.60
C GLY A 615 -27.93 -0.95 -18.28
N TRP A 616 -27.68 -0.21 -19.35
CA TRP A 616 -28.73 0.40 -20.18
C TRP A 616 -29.40 -0.62 -21.10
N ILE A 617 -28.65 -1.60 -21.62
CA ILE A 617 -29.20 -2.71 -22.41
C ILE A 617 -30.18 -3.53 -21.57
N ARG A 618 -29.78 -3.94 -20.35
CA ARG A 618 -30.62 -4.71 -19.43
C ARG A 618 -31.87 -3.94 -19.01
N GLN A 619 -31.73 -2.65 -18.73
CA GLN A 619 -32.89 -1.80 -18.46
C GLN A 619 -33.86 -1.79 -19.64
N ASN A 620 -33.35 -1.65 -20.87
CA ASN A 620 -34.16 -1.65 -22.08
C ASN A 620 -34.87 -2.98 -22.30
N GLN A 621 -34.19 -4.11 -22.08
CA GLN A 621 -34.79 -5.44 -22.15
C GLN A 621 -35.97 -5.56 -21.18
N ARG A 622 -35.83 -4.98 -19.98
CA ARG A 622 -36.87 -4.97 -18.94
C ARG A 622 -38.06 -4.05 -19.26
N THR A 623 -37.82 -2.86 -19.84
CA THR A 623 -38.87 -1.85 -20.09
C THR A 623 -39.52 -1.94 -21.46
N ASP A 624 -38.73 -2.13 -22.51
CA ASP A 624 -39.12 -1.98 -23.91
C ASP A 624 -39.03 -3.32 -24.70
N GLY A 625 -38.54 -4.39 -24.06
CA GLY A 625 -38.38 -5.71 -24.65
C GLY A 625 -36.99 -5.97 -25.25
N SER A 626 -36.64 -7.26 -25.40
CA SER A 626 -35.30 -7.69 -25.83
C SER A 626 -34.96 -7.38 -27.28
N ASP A 627 -35.97 -7.25 -28.13
CA ASP A 627 -35.82 -7.04 -29.58
C ASP A 627 -35.82 -5.55 -29.97
N THR A 628 -35.95 -4.66 -28.98
CA THR A 628 -36.00 -3.21 -29.19
C THR A 628 -34.60 -2.62 -29.14
N GLU A 629 -34.22 -1.83 -30.15
CA GLU A 629 -32.93 -1.13 -30.15
C GLU A 629 -32.90 -0.03 -29.07
N THR A 630 -31.72 0.16 -28.49
CA THR A 630 -31.43 1.21 -27.51
C THR A 630 -30.05 1.78 -27.74
N GLY A 631 -29.71 2.87 -27.08
CA GLY A 631 -28.40 3.47 -27.25
C GLY A 631 -28.17 4.65 -26.33
N GLY A 632 -27.22 5.50 -26.70
CA GLY A 632 -26.89 6.69 -25.94
C GLY A 632 -25.62 7.38 -26.42
N ILE A 633 -25.05 8.22 -25.56
CA ILE A 633 -23.95 9.12 -25.92
C ILE A 633 -22.64 8.61 -25.32
N LEU A 634 -21.56 8.70 -26.11
CA LEU A 634 -20.21 8.33 -25.70
C LEU A 634 -19.42 9.58 -25.31
N PHE A 635 -18.76 9.54 -24.15
CA PHE A 635 -17.89 10.59 -23.65
C PHE A 635 -16.48 10.07 -23.34
N GLY A 636 -15.49 10.90 -23.64
CA GLY A 636 -14.09 10.59 -23.36
C GLY A 636 -13.15 11.52 -24.10
N GLU A 637 -12.06 10.97 -24.64
CA GLU A 637 -11.01 11.75 -25.29
C GLU A 637 -10.57 11.09 -26.60
N ARG A 638 -10.21 11.90 -27.58
CA ARG A 638 -9.60 11.45 -28.83
C ARG A 638 -8.23 12.08 -28.96
N ASP A 639 -7.22 11.26 -29.18
CA ASP A 639 -5.89 11.71 -29.59
C ASP A 639 -5.61 11.27 -31.03
N ASP A 640 -5.65 12.25 -31.93
CA ASP A 640 -5.46 12.01 -33.36
C ASP A 640 -4.01 11.60 -33.71
N VAL A 641 -3.03 11.88 -32.83
CA VAL A 641 -1.61 11.55 -33.03
C VAL A 641 -1.33 10.07 -32.76
N SER A 642 -1.80 9.55 -31.62
CA SER A 642 -1.69 8.11 -31.30
C SER A 642 -2.77 7.25 -31.99
N GLN A 643 -3.75 7.90 -32.63
CA GLN A 643 -4.95 7.29 -33.21
C GLN A 643 -5.72 6.45 -32.18
N ILE A 644 -5.87 6.98 -30.97
CA ILE A 644 -6.62 6.34 -29.88
C ILE A 644 -7.85 7.17 -29.53
N ILE A 645 -8.98 6.50 -29.30
CA ILE A 645 -10.17 7.07 -28.68
C ILE A 645 -10.42 6.33 -27.37
N TRP A 646 -10.39 7.07 -26.26
CA TRP A 646 -10.77 6.55 -24.95
C TRP A 646 -12.24 6.83 -24.71
N VAL A 647 -13.06 5.80 -24.61
CA VAL A 647 -14.45 5.88 -24.11
C VAL A 647 -14.42 5.70 -22.60
N THR A 648 -14.74 6.75 -21.85
CA THR A 648 -14.55 6.79 -20.38
C THR A 648 -15.85 6.84 -19.61
N GLU A 649 -16.82 7.61 -20.09
CA GLU A 649 -18.15 7.71 -19.51
C GLU A 649 -19.17 7.57 -20.65
N VAL A 650 -20.34 7.01 -20.36
CA VAL A 650 -21.45 6.92 -21.32
C VAL A 650 -22.73 7.39 -20.65
N THR A 651 -23.74 7.69 -21.46
CA THR A 651 -25.13 7.83 -20.98
C THR A 651 -26.01 6.82 -21.69
N GLY A 652 -27.20 6.60 -21.11
CA GLY A 652 -28.31 5.98 -21.81
C GLY A 652 -28.92 6.91 -22.86
N PRO A 653 -30.09 6.53 -23.38
CA PRO A 653 -30.76 7.28 -24.44
C PRO A 653 -31.28 8.60 -23.87
N PRO A 654 -30.99 9.76 -24.51
CA PRO A 654 -31.66 11.02 -24.20
C PRO A 654 -33.19 10.87 -24.17
N CYS A 655 -33.88 11.67 -23.36
CA CYS A 655 -35.32 11.52 -23.13
C CYS A 655 -36.19 11.70 -24.38
N ASP A 656 -35.70 12.45 -25.37
CA ASP A 656 -36.30 12.65 -26.69
C ASP A 656 -35.96 11.55 -27.71
N SER A 657 -35.24 10.49 -27.30
CA SER A 657 -34.87 9.39 -28.20
C SER A 657 -36.07 8.50 -28.54
N GLN A 658 -36.11 8.00 -29.76
CA GLN A 658 -37.13 7.04 -30.22
C GLN A 658 -36.53 5.65 -30.34
N LYS A 659 -37.20 4.68 -29.71
CA LYS A 659 -36.78 3.27 -29.70
C LYS A 659 -37.77 2.42 -30.48
N SER A 660 -37.29 1.49 -31.28
CA SER A 660 -38.13 0.52 -31.98
C SER A 660 -37.36 -0.76 -32.29
N THR A 661 -38.08 -1.80 -32.73
CA THR A 661 -37.46 -3.03 -33.25
C THR A 661 -36.82 -2.87 -34.64
N LYS A 662 -36.97 -1.70 -35.27
CA LYS A 662 -36.46 -1.39 -36.61
C LYS A 662 -35.29 -0.42 -36.63
N GLY A 663 -34.95 0.17 -35.49
CA GLY A 663 -33.98 1.24 -35.40
C GLY A 663 -34.08 2.06 -34.12
N PHE A 664 -32.97 2.67 -33.74
CA PHE A 664 -32.84 3.67 -32.68
C PHE A 664 -32.55 5.07 -33.25
N GLU A 665 -33.43 6.04 -32.96
CA GLU A 665 -33.16 7.45 -33.26
C GLU A 665 -32.72 8.17 -31.98
N CYS A 666 -31.43 8.47 -31.89
CA CYS A 666 -30.85 9.12 -30.72
C CYS A 666 -31.30 10.59 -30.63
N GLY A 667 -31.91 10.94 -29.49
CA GLY A 667 -32.26 12.30 -29.15
C GLY A 667 -31.05 13.19 -28.85
N THR A 668 -31.32 14.47 -28.57
CA THR A 668 -30.29 15.49 -28.30
C THR A 668 -30.57 16.33 -27.05
N GLU A 669 -31.73 16.14 -26.41
CA GLU A 669 -32.13 16.91 -25.23
C GLU A 669 -31.16 16.67 -24.06
N GLY A 670 -30.63 17.74 -23.47
CA GLY A 670 -29.71 17.67 -22.33
C GLY A 670 -28.27 17.25 -22.67
N VAL A 671 -27.97 16.89 -23.92
CA VAL A 671 -26.64 16.38 -24.31
C VAL A 671 -25.57 17.46 -24.23
N ARG A 672 -25.90 18.71 -24.59
CA ARG A 672 -24.95 19.83 -24.55
C ARG A 672 -24.56 20.18 -23.12
N GLU A 673 -25.54 20.27 -22.23
CA GLU A 673 -25.37 20.55 -20.80
C GLU A 673 -24.52 19.46 -20.14
N THR A 674 -24.80 18.20 -20.46
CA THR A 674 -24.03 17.04 -19.99
C THR A 674 -22.59 17.08 -20.49
N ASN A 675 -22.37 17.42 -21.76
CA ASN A 675 -21.04 17.56 -22.33
C ASN A 675 -20.25 18.70 -21.65
N ASP A 676 -20.87 19.86 -21.46
CA ASP A 676 -20.21 21.02 -20.87
C ASP A 676 -19.86 20.79 -19.40
N GLU A 677 -20.72 20.09 -18.64
CA GLU A 677 -20.41 19.62 -17.28
C GLU A 677 -19.19 18.71 -17.26
N LYS A 678 -19.21 17.61 -18.02
CA LYS A 678 -18.13 16.61 -18.04
C LYS A 678 -16.82 17.23 -18.49
N ARG A 679 -16.87 18.09 -19.52
CA ARG A 679 -15.70 18.78 -20.07
C ARG A 679 -15.09 19.73 -19.04
N LYS A 680 -15.91 20.56 -18.38
CA LYS A 680 -15.44 21.49 -17.34
C LYS A 680 -14.87 20.74 -16.14
N ARG A 681 -15.59 19.71 -15.67
CA ARG A 681 -15.19 18.91 -14.52
C ARG A 681 -13.86 18.21 -14.72
N THR A 682 -13.62 17.65 -15.91
CA THR A 682 -12.42 16.82 -16.19
C THR A 682 -11.31 17.58 -16.93
N ARG A 683 -11.43 18.92 -17.01
CA ARG A 683 -10.52 19.81 -17.74
C ARG A 683 -10.28 19.32 -19.18
N GLY A 684 -11.35 18.93 -19.85
CA GLY A 684 -11.35 18.51 -21.26
C GLY A 684 -11.10 17.02 -21.54
N SER A 685 -10.80 16.19 -20.53
CA SER A 685 -10.45 14.77 -20.76
C SER A 685 -11.68 13.86 -20.97
N VAL A 686 -12.87 14.34 -20.63
CA VAL A 686 -14.15 13.66 -20.87
C VAL A 686 -15.09 14.65 -21.55
N GLN A 687 -15.30 14.43 -22.85
CA GLN A 687 -16.16 15.24 -23.71
C GLN A 687 -16.83 14.34 -24.76
N TYR A 688 -17.84 14.86 -25.46
CA TYR A 688 -18.55 14.15 -26.52
C TYR A 688 -17.59 13.64 -27.60
N ILE A 689 -17.63 12.32 -27.85
CA ILE A 689 -16.82 11.66 -28.88
C ILE A 689 -17.66 10.88 -29.90
N GLY A 690 -18.93 10.60 -29.58
CA GLY A 690 -19.79 9.80 -30.46
C GLY A 690 -21.06 9.31 -29.80
N MET A 691 -21.65 8.26 -30.37
CA MET A 691 -22.83 7.58 -29.87
C MET A 691 -22.67 6.06 -29.93
N TRP A 692 -23.51 5.38 -29.16
CA TRP A 692 -23.61 3.93 -29.20
C TRP A 692 -25.06 3.48 -29.33
N HIS A 693 -25.28 2.30 -29.90
CA HIS A 693 -26.59 1.65 -29.92
C HIS A 693 -26.49 0.13 -30.04
N THR A 694 -27.62 -0.56 -29.85
CA THR A 694 -27.71 -2.01 -29.95
C THR A 694 -28.29 -2.47 -31.27
N HIS A 695 -27.81 -3.61 -31.76
CA HIS A 695 -28.42 -4.42 -32.80
C HIS A 695 -28.89 -5.75 -32.19
N PRO A 696 -30.15 -5.86 -31.73
CA PRO A 696 -30.69 -7.08 -31.16
C PRO A 696 -30.66 -8.26 -32.13
N ASN A 697 -30.14 -9.39 -31.68
CA ASN A 697 -30.05 -10.64 -32.44
C ASN A 697 -29.37 -10.50 -33.81
N SER A 698 -28.45 -9.55 -33.93
CA SER A 698 -27.79 -9.20 -35.18
C SER A 698 -26.32 -8.84 -34.96
N VAL A 699 -25.56 -8.86 -36.05
CA VAL A 699 -24.14 -8.46 -36.04
C VAL A 699 -24.02 -6.93 -35.92
N PRO A 700 -22.99 -6.42 -35.21
CA PRO A 700 -22.78 -4.99 -34.98
C PRO A 700 -22.19 -4.28 -36.21
N LEU A 701 -22.93 -4.28 -37.32
CA LEU A 701 -22.55 -3.64 -38.58
C LEU A 701 -23.44 -2.43 -38.87
N PRO A 702 -22.90 -1.28 -39.32
CA PRO A 702 -23.71 -0.10 -39.59
C PRO A 702 -24.71 -0.33 -40.72
N SER A 703 -25.96 0.00 -40.47
CA SER A 703 -27.05 0.00 -41.45
C SER A 703 -27.00 1.26 -42.34
N PRO A 704 -27.72 1.29 -43.47
CA PRO A 704 -27.88 2.52 -44.27
C PRO A 704 -28.42 3.72 -43.47
N ILE A 705 -29.24 3.47 -42.44
CA ILE A 705 -29.77 4.51 -41.56
C ILE A 705 -28.65 5.11 -40.71
N ASP A 706 -27.76 4.28 -40.17
CA ASP A 706 -26.60 4.72 -39.39
C ASP A 706 -25.67 5.61 -40.22
N PHE A 707 -25.39 5.23 -41.47
CA PHE A 707 -24.58 6.05 -42.37
C PHE A 707 -25.19 7.43 -42.62
N LEU A 708 -26.51 7.50 -42.82
CA LEU A 708 -27.22 8.77 -42.99
C LEU A 708 -27.21 9.61 -41.70
N GLY A 709 -27.42 8.99 -40.54
CA GLY A 709 -27.32 9.62 -39.23
C GLY A 709 -25.93 10.22 -38.99
N MET A 710 -24.87 9.44 -39.22
CA MET A 710 -23.49 9.89 -39.09
C MET A 710 -23.13 11.02 -40.06
N LYS A 711 -23.62 10.95 -41.30
CA LYS A 711 -23.49 12.03 -42.27
C LYS A 711 -24.14 13.31 -41.76
N LYS A 712 -25.33 13.23 -41.16
CA LYS A 712 -26.03 14.38 -40.56
C LYS A 712 -25.21 14.97 -39.41
N ILE A 713 -24.79 14.17 -38.42
CA ILE A 713 -23.98 14.61 -37.28
C ILE A 713 -22.72 15.37 -37.73
N LEU A 714 -22.01 14.86 -38.74
CA LEU A 714 -20.79 15.47 -39.25
C LEU A 714 -21.04 16.69 -40.16
N SER A 715 -22.24 16.89 -40.71
CA SER A 715 -22.51 17.95 -41.70
C SER A 715 -23.36 19.11 -41.19
N THR A 716 -24.24 18.90 -40.21
CA THR A 716 -25.25 19.89 -39.77
C THR A 716 -25.06 20.46 -38.36
N THR A 717 -23.93 20.25 -37.69
CA THR A 717 -23.68 20.78 -36.33
C THR A 717 -22.94 22.12 -36.35
N ASP A 718 -23.32 23.06 -35.47
CA ASP A 718 -22.75 24.43 -35.37
C ASP A 718 -21.24 24.45 -35.07
N ASN A 719 -20.74 23.41 -34.40
CA ASN A 719 -19.32 23.14 -34.15
C ASN A 719 -19.01 21.69 -34.54
N PRO A 720 -18.77 21.42 -35.83
CA PRO A 720 -18.65 20.05 -36.30
C PRO A 720 -17.36 19.40 -35.80
N THR A 721 -17.50 18.30 -35.08
CA THR A 721 -16.35 17.45 -34.75
C THR A 721 -15.79 16.88 -36.05
N PRO A 722 -14.46 16.91 -36.27
CA PRO A 722 -13.89 16.44 -37.54
C PRO A 722 -14.06 14.93 -37.73
N LYS A 723 -14.26 14.19 -36.62
CA LYS A 723 -14.58 12.77 -36.59
C LYS A 723 -15.59 12.48 -35.47
N SER A 724 -16.40 11.43 -35.63
CA SER A 724 -17.33 10.95 -34.60
C SER A 724 -17.33 9.42 -34.57
N LEU A 725 -17.41 8.85 -33.37
CA LEU A 725 -17.41 7.41 -33.10
C LEU A 725 -18.85 6.87 -33.10
N LEU A 726 -19.06 5.77 -33.80
CA LEU A 726 -20.25 4.93 -33.67
C LEU A 726 -19.83 3.59 -33.07
N LEU A 727 -20.39 3.23 -31.93
CA LEU A 727 -20.20 1.93 -31.29
C LEU A 727 -21.51 1.14 -31.37
N ILE A 728 -21.49 0.00 -32.04
CA ILE A 728 -22.65 -0.88 -32.17
C ILE A 728 -22.41 -2.11 -31.29
N VAL A 729 -23.40 -2.44 -30.46
CA VAL A 729 -23.39 -3.64 -29.62
C VAL A 729 -24.38 -4.65 -30.17
N GLY A 730 -23.88 -5.77 -30.70
CA GLY A 730 -24.70 -6.92 -31.07
C GLY A 730 -25.03 -7.72 -29.81
N THR A 731 -26.33 -7.93 -29.56
CA THR A 731 -26.82 -8.75 -28.45
C THR A 731 -27.41 -10.06 -28.98
N ASN A 732 -27.31 -11.14 -28.21
CA ASN A 732 -27.96 -12.42 -28.52
C ASN A 732 -28.87 -12.78 -27.35
N THR A 733 -30.15 -13.09 -27.61
CA THR A 733 -31.14 -13.39 -26.56
C THR A 733 -30.81 -14.63 -25.74
N ASP A 734 -30.03 -15.58 -26.28
CA ASP A 734 -29.76 -16.88 -25.65
C ASP A 734 -28.40 -16.95 -24.93
N SER A 735 -27.59 -15.89 -24.96
CA SER A 735 -26.24 -15.90 -24.38
C SER A 735 -25.83 -14.53 -23.83
N ASP A 736 -25.20 -14.50 -22.65
CA ASP A 736 -24.59 -13.28 -22.04
C ASP A 736 -23.33 -12.76 -22.79
N THR A 737 -23.16 -13.14 -24.05
CA THR A 737 -22.03 -12.72 -24.89
C THR A 737 -22.42 -11.52 -25.74
N PHE A 738 -21.62 -10.44 -25.65
CA PHE A 738 -21.82 -9.24 -26.47
C PHE A 738 -20.74 -9.16 -27.54
N THR A 739 -21.14 -8.72 -28.73
CA THR A 739 -20.19 -8.40 -29.81
C THR A 739 -20.17 -6.90 -30.04
N ILE A 740 -18.99 -6.34 -30.27
CA ILE A 740 -18.85 -4.91 -30.52
C ILE A 740 -18.25 -4.63 -31.90
N GLY A 741 -18.79 -3.59 -32.54
CA GLY A 741 -18.24 -2.99 -33.74
C GLY A 741 -18.06 -1.49 -33.53
N THR A 742 -16.85 -0.98 -33.73
CA THR A 742 -16.52 0.45 -33.56
C THR A 742 -16.12 1.08 -34.88
N PHE A 743 -16.72 2.21 -35.22
CA PHE A 743 -16.54 2.88 -36.50
C PHE A 743 -16.28 4.36 -36.30
N VAL A 744 -15.13 4.85 -36.76
CA VAL A 744 -14.78 6.27 -36.72
C VAL A 744 -15.10 6.88 -38.08
N PHE A 745 -16.07 7.78 -38.11
CA PHE A 745 -16.49 8.48 -39.31
C PHE A 745 -15.85 9.87 -39.38
N LYS A 746 -15.34 10.25 -40.56
CA LYS A 746 -14.83 11.58 -40.90
C LYS A 746 -15.61 12.18 -42.06
N ARG A 747 -15.64 13.51 -42.16
CA ARG A 747 -16.36 14.21 -43.24
C ARG A 747 -15.98 13.76 -44.65
N SER A 748 -14.71 13.40 -44.89
CA SER A 748 -14.24 12.97 -46.21
C SER A 748 -14.79 11.60 -46.64
N ASP A 749 -15.30 10.79 -45.70
CA ASP A 749 -15.93 9.51 -46.02
C ASP A 749 -17.19 9.70 -46.88
N PHE A 750 -17.85 10.84 -46.78
CA PHE A 750 -19.13 11.13 -47.46
C PHE A 750 -18.99 12.01 -48.71
N LYS A 751 -17.76 12.40 -49.11
CA LYS A 751 -17.53 13.32 -50.25
C LYS A 751 -17.42 12.63 -51.61
N ASN A 752 -17.20 11.31 -51.67
CA ASN A 752 -16.78 10.59 -52.89
C ASN A 752 -17.73 9.45 -53.30
N THR A 753 -19.04 9.66 -53.24
CA THR A 753 -20.04 8.66 -53.68
C THR A 753 -20.44 8.87 -55.14
N LYS A 754 -19.60 8.43 -56.09
CA LYS A 754 -20.02 8.32 -57.51
C LYS A 754 -20.88 7.08 -57.80
N ASN A 755 -20.94 6.08 -56.91
CA ASN A 755 -21.67 4.80 -57.13
C ASN A 755 -22.49 4.29 -55.92
N ASN A 756 -22.86 5.12 -54.94
CA ASN A 756 -23.79 4.78 -53.83
C ASN A 756 -23.50 3.54 -52.96
N ILE A 757 -22.37 2.84 -53.11
CA ILE A 757 -22.00 1.69 -52.25
C ILE A 757 -20.66 2.00 -51.58
N GLN A 758 -20.70 2.24 -50.26
CA GLN A 758 -19.52 2.42 -49.43
C GLN A 758 -19.26 1.11 -48.68
N VAL A 759 -18.19 0.39 -49.03
CA VAL A 759 -17.78 -0.84 -48.36
C VAL A 759 -16.73 -0.49 -47.32
N ARG A 760 -16.99 -0.79 -46.03
CA ARG A 760 -16.00 -0.74 -44.95
C ARG A 760 -15.73 -2.16 -44.46
N CYS A 761 -14.46 -2.55 -44.39
CA CYS A 761 -14.07 -3.73 -43.62
C CYS A 761 -14.46 -3.50 -42.15
N CYS A 762 -14.80 -4.57 -41.44
CA CYS A 762 -15.26 -4.52 -40.06
C CYS A 762 -14.50 -5.59 -39.26
N SER A 763 -13.91 -5.22 -38.13
CA SER A 763 -13.40 -6.16 -37.13
C SER A 763 -14.41 -6.21 -36.00
N ILE A 764 -14.92 -7.40 -35.71
CA ILE A 764 -15.84 -7.64 -34.60
C ILE A 764 -15.04 -8.33 -33.50
N GLN A 765 -15.20 -7.85 -32.28
CA GLN A 765 -14.67 -8.53 -31.11
C GLN A 765 -15.80 -9.10 -30.27
N VAL A 766 -15.57 -10.32 -29.80
CA VAL A 766 -16.44 -11.00 -28.84
C VAL A 766 -15.90 -10.66 -27.46
N ALA A 767 -16.63 -9.84 -26.71
CA ALA A 767 -16.25 -9.44 -25.37
C ALA A 767 -17.10 -10.22 -24.34
N CYS A 768 -16.44 -11.07 -23.56
CA CYS A 768 -16.99 -11.62 -22.32
C CYS A 768 -16.07 -11.19 -21.17
N GLN A 769 -16.46 -10.17 -20.43
CA GLN A 769 -15.89 -9.92 -19.11
C GLN A 769 -16.97 -10.22 -18.08
N GLU A 770 -16.79 -11.30 -17.32
CA GLU A 770 -17.55 -11.48 -16.09
C GLU A 770 -17.12 -10.41 -15.08
N PRO A 771 -18.08 -9.78 -14.38
CA PRO A 771 -17.74 -8.85 -13.31
C PRO A 771 -16.96 -9.60 -12.23
N LYS A 772 -15.78 -9.09 -11.85
CA LYS A 772 -15.01 -9.64 -10.71
C LYS A 772 -15.89 -9.61 -9.46
N PRO A 773 -16.01 -10.72 -8.70
CA PRO A 773 -16.86 -10.77 -7.51
C PRO A 773 -16.36 -9.79 -6.45
N ARG A 774 -17.28 -9.03 -5.84
CA ARG A 774 -16.98 -8.02 -4.79
C ARG A 774 -17.79 -8.26 -3.54
N ARG A 775 -17.25 -7.84 -2.39
CA ARG A 775 -17.97 -7.89 -1.10
C ARG A 775 -18.81 -6.64 -0.92
N ILE A 776 -20.08 -6.73 -1.28
CA ILE A 776 -21.02 -5.60 -1.27
C ILE A 776 -22.08 -5.80 -0.19
N GLY A 777 -22.24 -4.79 0.68
CA GLY A 777 -23.34 -4.71 1.64
C GLY A 777 -24.40 -3.73 1.18
N LEU A 778 -25.68 -4.11 1.29
CA LEU A 778 -26.84 -3.29 0.94
C LEU A 778 -27.64 -2.95 2.20
N ALA A 779 -27.84 -1.67 2.47
CA ALA A 779 -28.62 -1.17 3.59
C ALA A 779 -29.90 -0.49 3.10
N LEU A 780 -31.06 -0.98 3.54
CA LEU A 780 -32.38 -0.46 3.16
C LEU A 780 -33.06 0.19 4.37
N SER A 781 -33.13 1.52 4.37
CA SER A 781 -33.67 2.29 5.50
C SER A 781 -35.18 2.12 5.71
N GLY A 782 -35.66 2.54 6.88
CA GLY A 782 -37.09 2.63 7.18
C GLY A 782 -37.84 3.75 6.44
N GLY A 783 -39.18 3.70 6.49
CA GLY A 783 -40.06 4.73 5.88
C GLY A 783 -41.40 4.26 5.28
N GLY A 784 -41.90 3.06 5.64
CA GLY A 784 -43.23 2.58 5.18
C GLY A 784 -43.31 2.31 3.68
N SER A 785 -44.50 2.49 3.08
CA SER A 785 -44.74 2.33 1.63
C SER A 785 -43.83 3.21 0.76
N ARG A 786 -43.49 4.42 1.23
CA ARG A 786 -42.54 5.31 0.54
C ARG A 786 -41.17 4.66 0.38
N ALA A 787 -40.68 4.04 1.46
CA ALA A 787 -39.40 3.35 1.44
C ALA A 787 -39.44 2.16 0.48
N ILE A 788 -40.52 1.39 0.46
CA ILE A 788 -40.68 0.27 -0.47
C ILE A 788 -40.59 0.76 -1.93
N ALA A 789 -41.31 1.82 -2.29
CA ALA A 789 -41.31 2.37 -3.65
C ALA A 789 -39.94 2.94 -4.05
N PHE A 790 -39.32 3.74 -3.18
CA PHE A 790 -37.98 4.30 -3.43
C PHE A 790 -36.92 3.21 -3.56
N HIS A 791 -36.91 2.24 -2.64
CA HIS A 791 -35.96 1.12 -2.66
C HIS A 791 -36.16 0.22 -3.87
N LEU A 792 -37.39 0.04 -4.36
CA LEU A 792 -37.62 -0.68 -5.63
C LEU A 792 -36.83 -0.03 -6.78
N GLY A 793 -36.84 1.31 -6.85
CA GLY A 793 -36.01 2.08 -7.77
C GLY A 793 -34.52 1.82 -7.61
N CYS A 794 -34.03 1.87 -6.36
CA CYS A 794 -32.63 1.55 -6.07
C CYS A 794 -32.28 0.12 -6.50
N LEU A 795 -33.14 -0.86 -6.23
CA LEU A 795 -32.92 -2.25 -6.62
C LEU A 795 -32.92 -2.44 -8.14
N ARG A 796 -33.77 -1.72 -8.89
CA ARG A 796 -33.73 -1.71 -10.37
C ARG A 796 -32.36 -1.28 -10.87
N ALA A 797 -31.86 -0.14 -10.37
CA ALA A 797 -30.54 0.38 -10.73
C ALA A 797 -29.41 -0.62 -10.44
N LEU A 798 -29.48 -1.31 -9.30
CA LEU A 798 -28.47 -2.32 -8.92
C LEU A 798 -28.58 -3.60 -9.75
N HIS A 799 -29.80 -4.07 -10.03
CA HIS A 799 -30.07 -5.26 -10.83
C HIS A 799 -29.63 -5.06 -12.28
N ASP A 800 -30.02 -3.94 -12.88
CA ASP A 800 -29.67 -3.63 -14.26
C ASP A 800 -28.14 -3.59 -14.45
N ARG A 801 -27.37 -3.14 -13.44
CA ARG A 801 -25.89 -3.16 -13.45
C ARG A 801 -25.26 -4.51 -13.07
N GLY A 802 -26.04 -5.52 -12.70
CA GLY A 802 -25.52 -6.80 -12.20
C GLY A 802 -24.86 -6.71 -10.81
N ILE A 803 -25.09 -5.62 -10.08
CA ILE A 803 -24.55 -5.38 -8.73
C ILE A 803 -25.39 -6.10 -7.69
N LEU A 804 -26.72 -6.15 -7.89
CA LEU A 804 -27.65 -6.70 -6.92
C LEU A 804 -27.38 -8.20 -6.65
N GLU A 805 -26.99 -8.94 -7.69
CA GLU A 805 -26.64 -10.36 -7.65
C GLU A 805 -25.36 -10.63 -6.85
N GLN A 806 -24.48 -9.63 -6.73
CA GLN A 806 -23.21 -9.69 -6.00
C GLN A 806 -23.34 -9.26 -4.53
N VAL A 807 -24.51 -8.75 -4.11
CA VAL A 807 -24.73 -8.34 -2.73
C VAL A 807 -24.61 -9.56 -1.81
N GLN A 808 -23.71 -9.48 -0.82
CA GLN A 808 -23.47 -10.58 0.11
C GLN A 808 -24.30 -10.46 1.39
N VAL A 809 -24.60 -9.23 1.79
CA VAL A 809 -25.33 -8.93 3.02
C VAL A 809 -26.38 -7.85 2.75
N ILE A 810 -27.63 -8.11 3.12
CA ILE A 810 -28.71 -7.12 3.11
C ILE A 810 -29.11 -6.81 4.55
N SER A 811 -28.93 -5.56 4.95
CA SER A 811 -29.40 -5.03 6.23
C SER A 811 -30.62 -4.15 6.03
N THR A 812 -31.68 -4.38 6.79
CA THR A 812 -32.96 -3.69 6.56
C THR A 812 -33.57 -3.13 7.83
N VAL A 813 -34.39 -2.09 7.65
CA VAL A 813 -35.16 -1.44 8.72
C VAL A 813 -36.59 -1.16 8.25
N SER A 814 -37.59 -1.48 9.06
CA SER A 814 -38.99 -1.09 8.89
C SER A 814 -39.56 -1.40 7.49
N GLY A 815 -40.00 -0.39 6.72
CA GLY A 815 -40.46 -0.57 5.33
C GLY A 815 -39.41 -1.22 4.41
N GLY A 816 -38.12 -0.95 4.63
CA GLY A 816 -37.01 -1.63 3.94
C GLY A 816 -36.95 -3.12 4.25
N SER A 817 -37.38 -3.55 5.44
CA SER A 817 -37.44 -4.98 5.82
C SER A 817 -38.49 -5.75 5.05
N ILE A 818 -39.56 -5.10 4.57
CA ILE A 818 -40.58 -5.75 3.74
C ILE A 818 -40.01 -6.07 2.37
N ILE A 819 -39.51 -5.07 1.65
CA ILE A 819 -38.96 -5.27 0.30
C ILE A 819 -37.68 -6.10 0.30
N GLY A 820 -36.78 -5.91 1.27
CA GLY A 820 -35.55 -6.69 1.38
C GLY A 820 -35.81 -8.16 1.68
N ALA A 821 -36.78 -8.47 2.55
CA ALA A 821 -37.20 -9.86 2.76
C ALA A 821 -37.94 -10.45 1.55
N MET A 822 -38.77 -9.67 0.84
CA MET A 822 -39.42 -10.12 -0.38
C MET A 822 -38.41 -10.50 -1.48
N TYR A 823 -37.29 -9.78 -1.56
CA TYR A 823 -36.22 -10.08 -2.51
C TYR A 823 -35.40 -11.31 -2.07
N ALA A 824 -34.95 -11.32 -0.81
CA ALA A 824 -34.03 -12.34 -0.31
C ALA A 824 -34.67 -13.73 -0.17
N TYR A 825 -35.94 -13.82 0.23
CA TYR A 825 -36.66 -15.09 0.42
C TYR A 825 -37.55 -15.46 -0.78
N SER A 826 -37.17 -15.04 -1.99
CA SER A 826 -37.87 -15.40 -3.21
C SER A 826 -36.90 -15.75 -4.35
N ASP A 827 -37.14 -16.90 -4.98
CA ASP A 827 -36.35 -17.44 -6.11
C ASP A 827 -36.88 -17.01 -7.49
N VAL A 828 -37.86 -16.10 -7.57
CA VAL A 828 -38.45 -15.67 -8.85
C VAL A 828 -37.54 -14.68 -9.62
N PRO A 829 -37.61 -14.61 -10.96
CA PRO A 829 -36.91 -13.57 -11.73
C PRO A 829 -37.24 -12.14 -11.24
N PHE A 830 -36.33 -11.19 -11.47
CA PHE A 830 -36.45 -9.84 -10.92
C PHE A 830 -37.72 -9.11 -11.42
N GLU A 831 -38.13 -9.36 -12.65
CA GLU A 831 -39.34 -8.79 -13.27
C GLU A 831 -40.61 -9.25 -12.57
N GLU A 832 -40.64 -10.51 -12.12
CA GLU A 832 -41.76 -11.04 -11.36
C GLU A 832 -41.76 -10.49 -9.92
N PHE A 833 -40.58 -10.36 -9.30
CA PHE A 833 -40.42 -9.69 -8.01
C PHE A 833 -40.93 -8.24 -8.07
N GLU A 834 -40.55 -7.49 -9.10
CA GLU A 834 -40.99 -6.11 -9.31
C GLU A 834 -42.52 -6.01 -9.42
N LYS A 835 -43.15 -6.86 -10.24
CA LYS A 835 -44.62 -6.92 -10.35
C LYS A 835 -45.29 -7.19 -9.01
N ARG A 836 -44.72 -8.08 -8.18
CA ARG A 836 -45.24 -8.40 -6.84
C ARG A 836 -45.13 -7.19 -5.90
N VAL A 837 -44.03 -6.44 -5.93
CA VAL A 837 -43.84 -5.22 -5.12
C VAL A 837 -44.80 -4.12 -5.56
N ILE A 838 -44.95 -3.86 -6.85
CA ILE A 838 -45.90 -2.87 -7.37
C ILE A 838 -47.33 -3.23 -6.97
N THR A 839 -47.71 -4.51 -7.09
CA THR A 839 -49.02 -5.01 -6.65
C THR A 839 -49.23 -4.79 -5.15
N LEU A 840 -48.21 -5.03 -4.33
CA LEU A 840 -48.26 -4.77 -2.88
C LEU A 840 -48.50 -3.29 -2.58
N LEU A 841 -47.78 -2.39 -3.27
CA LEU A 841 -47.91 -0.94 -3.11
C LEU A 841 -49.30 -0.44 -3.54
N ARG A 842 -49.83 -0.93 -4.67
CA ARG A 842 -51.17 -0.58 -5.17
C ARG A 842 -52.28 -1.07 -4.25
N GLN A 843 -52.15 -2.26 -3.68
CA GLN A 843 -53.16 -2.80 -2.75
C GLN A 843 -53.05 -2.21 -1.34
N GLY A 844 -51.84 -1.82 -0.93
CA GLY A 844 -51.50 -1.48 0.44
C GLY A 844 -51.55 -2.68 1.40
N ILE A 845 -50.93 -2.51 2.57
CA ILE A 845 -50.91 -3.53 3.63
C ILE A 845 -51.92 -3.18 4.73
N PHE A 846 -52.38 -1.92 4.77
CA PHE A 846 -53.32 -1.43 5.78
C PHE A 846 -54.66 -2.18 5.82
N ARG A 847 -55.33 -2.39 4.68
CA ARG A 847 -56.63 -3.07 4.62
C ARG A 847 -56.58 -4.52 5.18
N PRO A 848 -55.61 -5.36 4.78
CA PRO A 848 -55.39 -6.67 5.40
C PRO A 848 -55.18 -6.64 6.92
N ILE A 849 -54.44 -5.64 7.43
CA ILE A 849 -54.21 -5.47 8.88
C ILE A 849 -55.53 -5.20 9.58
N VAL A 850 -56.32 -4.23 9.09
CA VAL A 850 -57.62 -3.88 9.67
C VAL A 850 -58.60 -5.05 9.60
N TYR A 851 -58.66 -5.74 8.46
CA TYR A 851 -59.52 -6.92 8.29
C TYR A 851 -59.19 -8.01 9.33
N ARG A 852 -57.90 -8.33 9.52
CA ARG A 852 -57.50 -9.29 10.56
C ARG A 852 -57.77 -8.77 11.96
N LEU A 853 -57.59 -7.48 12.18
CA LEU A 853 -57.82 -6.89 13.50
C LEU A 853 -59.30 -6.89 13.89
N LEU A 854 -60.23 -6.73 12.94
CA LEU A 854 -61.68 -6.70 13.19
C LEU A 854 -62.37 -8.06 13.10
N PHE A 855 -61.95 -8.93 12.17
CA PHE A 855 -62.68 -10.16 11.82
C PHE A 855 -61.98 -11.46 12.26
N SER A 856 -60.87 -11.40 12.98
CA SER A 856 -60.28 -12.57 13.64
C SER A 856 -60.43 -12.47 15.17
N LEU A 857 -60.29 -13.60 15.89
CA LEU A 857 -60.26 -13.65 17.37
C LEU A 857 -59.22 -12.70 18.01
N THR A 858 -58.37 -12.07 17.20
CA THR A 858 -57.37 -11.06 17.54
C THR A 858 -57.98 -9.77 18.13
N LEU A 859 -59.20 -9.34 17.75
CA LEU A 859 -59.83 -8.15 18.37
C LEU A 859 -60.11 -8.38 19.85
N VAL A 860 -60.81 -9.49 20.13
CA VAL A 860 -61.19 -9.93 21.48
C VAL A 860 -59.92 -10.17 22.32
N LYS A 861 -58.93 -10.88 21.75
CA LYS A 861 -57.62 -11.07 22.39
C LYS A 861 -56.91 -9.74 22.66
N SER A 862 -56.99 -8.75 21.77
CA SER A 862 -56.34 -7.44 21.97
C SER A 862 -57.02 -6.63 23.07
N VAL A 863 -58.36 -6.60 23.12
CA VAL A 863 -59.12 -5.93 24.18
C VAL A 863 -58.87 -6.59 25.55
N ILE A 864 -58.92 -7.92 25.62
CA ILE A 864 -58.57 -8.68 26.84
C ILE A 864 -57.11 -8.42 27.22
N THR A 865 -56.19 -8.41 26.27
CA THR A 865 -54.77 -8.13 26.52
C THR A 865 -54.58 -6.73 27.09
N VAL A 866 -55.22 -5.69 26.54
CA VAL A 866 -55.12 -4.31 27.05
C VAL A 866 -55.72 -4.21 28.45
N ALA A 867 -56.86 -4.86 28.70
CA ALA A 867 -57.49 -4.90 30.03
C ALA A 867 -56.58 -5.61 31.06
N VAL A 868 -56.10 -6.83 30.74
CA VAL A 868 -55.26 -7.63 31.66
C VAL A 868 -53.88 -7.02 31.84
N SER A 869 -53.19 -6.62 30.77
CA SER A 869 -51.84 -6.04 30.84
C SER A 869 -51.85 -4.61 31.39
N GLY A 870 -52.88 -3.82 31.09
CA GLY A 870 -53.05 -2.45 31.61
C GLY A 870 -53.35 -2.44 33.10
N VAL A 871 -54.28 -3.27 33.56
CA VAL A 871 -54.61 -3.41 35.00
C VAL A 871 -53.42 -3.99 35.77
N THR A 872 -52.73 -5.01 35.25
CA THR A 872 -51.55 -5.59 35.93
C THR A 872 -50.35 -4.64 35.93
N ALA A 873 -50.16 -3.79 34.91
CA ALA A 873 -49.14 -2.75 34.93
C ALA A 873 -49.46 -1.63 35.93
N LEU A 874 -50.74 -1.24 36.05
CA LEU A 874 -51.22 -0.30 37.08
C LEU A 874 -51.03 -0.87 38.48
N VAL A 875 -51.42 -2.12 38.71
CA VAL A 875 -51.22 -2.82 40.00
C VAL A 875 -49.74 -2.95 40.31
N ALA A 876 -48.89 -3.38 39.37
CA ALA A 876 -47.44 -3.46 39.57
C ALA A 876 -46.80 -2.08 39.81
N GLY A 877 -47.33 -1.02 39.18
CA GLY A 877 -46.90 0.37 39.38
C GLY A 877 -47.32 0.91 40.75
N VAL A 878 -48.56 0.68 41.17
CA VAL A 878 -49.09 1.02 42.50
C VAL A 878 -48.34 0.22 43.57
N PHE A 879 -48.09 -1.08 43.35
CA PHE A 879 -47.33 -1.94 44.25
C PHE A 879 -45.86 -1.50 44.37
N ARG A 880 -45.21 -1.09 43.27
CA ARG A 880 -43.89 -0.45 43.30
C ARG A 880 -43.91 0.87 44.06
N TRP A 881 -44.93 1.68 43.86
CA TRP A 881 -45.09 2.97 44.54
C TRP A 881 -45.35 2.80 46.04
N THR A 882 -46.19 1.84 46.45
CA THR A 882 -46.46 1.53 47.86
C THR A 882 -45.25 0.90 48.55
N LEU A 883 -44.51 -0.02 47.91
CA LEU A 883 -43.24 -0.52 48.46
C LEU A 883 -42.20 0.60 48.59
N LYS A 884 -42.02 1.45 47.57
CA LYS A 884 -41.06 2.57 47.62
C LYS A 884 -41.44 3.59 48.70
N LYS A 885 -42.74 3.87 48.90
CA LYS A 885 -43.20 4.75 50.00
C LYS A 885 -43.08 4.09 51.36
N GLY A 886 -43.46 2.82 51.51
CA GLY A 886 -43.36 2.08 52.77
C GLY A 886 -41.92 1.93 53.26
N ILE A 887 -40.97 1.77 52.34
CA ILE A 887 -39.55 1.67 52.67
C ILE A 887 -38.90 3.04 52.89
N ASN A 888 -39.37 4.11 52.23
CA ASN A 888 -38.92 5.49 52.54
C ASN A 888 -39.33 5.97 53.94
N VAL A 889 -40.31 5.33 54.59
CA VAL A 889 -40.69 5.61 55.98
C VAL A 889 -39.72 4.92 56.98
N PHE A 890 -38.99 3.89 56.54
CA PHE A 890 -38.05 3.14 57.39
C PHE A 890 -36.65 3.06 56.74
N LYS A 891 -35.79 4.01 57.15
CA LYS A 891 -34.32 4.10 56.95
C LYS A 891 -33.77 4.74 55.67
N LYS A 892 -33.02 5.85 55.87
CA LYS A 892 -31.95 6.37 54.99
C LYS A 892 -30.68 5.52 55.17
N GLN A 893 -30.55 4.38 54.49
CA GLN A 893 -29.25 3.76 54.17
C GLN A 893 -29.50 2.51 53.32
N ASP A 894 -28.62 2.24 52.36
CA ASP A 894 -28.67 1.17 51.35
C ASP A 894 -29.62 1.33 50.15
N LYS A 895 -29.34 2.35 49.32
CA LYS A 895 -29.86 2.42 47.94
C LYS A 895 -29.39 1.26 47.03
N GLY A 896 -28.37 0.49 47.43
CA GLY A 896 -27.80 -0.62 46.63
C GLY A 896 -28.56 -1.96 46.72
N LYS A 897 -29.28 -2.23 47.82
CA LYS A 897 -29.98 -3.53 48.03
C LYS A 897 -31.43 -3.58 47.53
N LEU A 898 -31.96 -2.47 47.01
CA LEU A 898 -33.37 -2.34 46.60
C LEU A 898 -33.61 -2.48 45.07
N SER A 899 -32.59 -2.79 44.27
CA SER A 899 -32.71 -2.89 42.80
C SER A 899 -33.74 -3.92 42.32
N TRP A 900 -34.09 -4.91 43.16
CA TRP A 900 -35.10 -5.92 42.82
C TRP A 900 -36.52 -5.34 42.72
N ILE A 901 -36.84 -4.26 43.43
CA ILE A 901 -38.16 -3.60 43.38
C ILE A 901 -38.35 -2.89 42.03
N ASP A 902 -37.27 -2.33 41.48
CA ASP A 902 -37.26 -1.75 40.13
C ASP A 902 -37.40 -2.81 39.03
N ASN A 903 -37.08 -4.08 39.33
CA ASN A 903 -37.18 -5.23 38.43
C ASN A 903 -38.55 -5.93 38.43
N ILE A 904 -39.55 -5.45 39.19
CA ILE A 904 -40.91 -6.01 39.18
C ILE A 904 -41.59 -5.69 37.83
N GLN A 905 -41.51 -6.64 36.91
CA GLN A 905 -42.14 -6.59 35.58
C GLN A 905 -43.61 -7.03 35.65
N PRO A 906 -44.50 -6.51 34.78
CA PRO A 906 -45.86 -7.05 34.64
C PRO A 906 -45.77 -8.54 34.28
N PRO A 907 -46.54 -9.44 34.92
CA PRO A 907 -46.34 -10.89 34.76
C PRO A 907 -46.71 -11.42 33.36
N PHE A 908 -47.60 -10.73 32.63
CA PHE A 908 -48.14 -11.19 31.35
C PHE A 908 -47.53 -10.45 30.16
N CYS A 909 -47.25 -11.18 29.07
CA CYS A 909 -46.86 -10.61 27.78
C CYS A 909 -48.09 -10.01 27.09
N ARG A 910 -47.91 -8.96 26.30
CA ARG A 910 -48.96 -8.47 25.40
C ARG A 910 -49.20 -9.48 24.27
N TRP A 911 -50.19 -10.35 24.43
CA TRP A 911 -50.45 -11.47 23.52
C TRP A 911 -50.94 -11.03 22.14
N SER A 912 -51.63 -9.89 22.02
CA SER A 912 -52.20 -9.41 20.75
C SER A 912 -52.19 -7.88 20.65
N SER A 913 -51.80 -7.36 19.48
CA SER A 913 -51.74 -5.93 19.17
C SER A 913 -51.92 -5.65 17.67
N ARG A 914 -51.97 -4.37 17.26
CA ARG A 914 -51.91 -3.95 15.84
C ARG A 914 -50.70 -4.54 15.10
N THR A 915 -49.57 -4.67 15.79
CA THR A 915 -48.33 -5.23 15.24
C THR A 915 -48.41 -6.74 15.09
N SER A 916 -49.14 -7.45 15.95
CA SER A 916 -49.44 -8.88 15.78
C SER A 916 -50.40 -9.13 14.60
N ALA A 917 -51.32 -8.20 14.34
CA ALA A 917 -52.15 -8.24 13.13
C ALA A 917 -51.31 -7.99 11.86
N LEU A 918 -50.30 -7.11 11.93
CA LEU A 918 -49.31 -6.92 10.85
C LEU A 918 -48.48 -8.17 10.61
N GLU A 919 -47.89 -8.77 11.66
CA GLU A 919 -47.17 -10.06 11.60
C GLU A 919 -48.01 -11.13 10.87
N SER A 920 -49.28 -11.26 11.28
CA SER A 920 -50.22 -12.20 10.70
C SER A 920 -50.56 -11.88 9.24
N ALA A 921 -50.72 -10.60 8.88
CA ALA A 921 -50.95 -10.18 7.50
C ALA A 921 -49.74 -10.50 6.61
N LEU A 922 -48.52 -10.23 7.08
CA LEU A 922 -47.26 -10.52 6.36
C LEU A 922 -47.07 -12.03 6.18
N ARG A 923 -47.34 -12.83 7.24
CA ARG A 923 -47.27 -14.29 7.20
C ARG A 923 -48.15 -14.87 6.10
N HIS A 924 -49.40 -14.44 5.96
CA HIS A 924 -50.28 -15.06 4.96
C HIS A 924 -50.23 -14.45 3.57
N LYS A 925 -49.84 -13.17 3.42
CA LYS A 925 -49.79 -12.52 2.09
C LYS A 925 -48.43 -12.64 1.42
N LEU A 926 -47.33 -12.66 2.17
CA LEU A 926 -45.99 -12.50 1.61
C LEU A 926 -45.05 -13.67 1.90
N PHE A 927 -44.94 -14.10 3.17
CA PHE A 927 -43.81 -14.96 3.60
C PHE A 927 -44.20 -16.38 3.99
N ASN A 928 -45.49 -16.71 4.06
CA ASN A 928 -45.97 -18.00 4.60
C ASN A 928 -45.30 -18.31 5.95
N ASP A 929 -44.94 -19.57 6.18
CA ASP A 929 -44.30 -20.04 7.41
C ASP A 929 -42.76 -20.02 7.33
N MET A 930 -42.19 -19.21 6.43
CA MET A 930 -40.73 -19.14 6.23
C MET A 930 -39.99 -18.71 7.50
N LYS A 931 -38.90 -19.43 7.80
CA LYS A 931 -37.92 -19.12 8.84
C LYS A 931 -36.76 -18.32 8.25
N LEU A 932 -36.08 -17.52 9.07
CA LEU A 932 -34.88 -16.77 8.65
C LEU A 932 -33.74 -17.68 8.13
N THR A 933 -33.72 -18.93 8.58
CA THR A 933 -32.73 -19.94 8.19
C THR A 933 -33.06 -20.63 6.87
N ASP A 934 -34.27 -20.47 6.32
CA ASP A 934 -34.68 -21.08 5.06
C ASP A 934 -33.87 -20.55 3.87
N LYS A 935 -33.91 -21.26 2.73
CA LYS A 935 -33.16 -20.92 1.52
C LYS A 935 -33.41 -19.46 1.09
N ARG A 936 -32.32 -18.73 0.86
CA ARG A 936 -32.31 -17.35 0.37
C ARG A 936 -31.72 -17.32 -1.04
N ARG A 937 -32.13 -16.35 -1.84
CA ARG A 937 -31.53 -16.06 -3.15
C ARG A 937 -30.02 -15.89 -2.97
N ASN A 938 -29.23 -16.56 -3.81
CA ASN A 938 -27.75 -16.51 -3.83
C ASN A 938 -27.08 -16.67 -2.45
N ASP A 939 -27.75 -17.34 -1.50
CA ASP A 939 -27.34 -17.45 -0.09
C ASP A 939 -26.99 -16.09 0.58
N ILE A 940 -27.68 -15.02 0.19
CA ILE A 940 -27.50 -13.68 0.74
C ILE A 940 -27.74 -13.69 2.26
N ASP A 941 -26.84 -13.05 3.02
CA ASP A 941 -27.01 -12.89 4.46
C ASP A 941 -27.99 -11.75 4.78
N VAL A 942 -29.12 -12.08 5.40
CA VAL A 942 -30.15 -11.08 5.72
C VAL A 942 -30.09 -10.69 7.19
N ILE A 943 -30.06 -9.38 7.48
CA ILE A 943 -30.10 -8.82 8.83
C ILE A 943 -31.27 -7.83 8.94
N ILE A 944 -32.31 -8.20 9.67
CA ILE A 944 -33.47 -7.35 9.94
C ILE A 944 -33.29 -6.68 11.31
N ASN A 945 -33.21 -5.35 11.33
CA ASN A 945 -32.91 -4.59 12.55
C ASN A 945 -34.18 -4.20 13.32
N ALA A 946 -34.16 -4.42 14.63
CA ALA A 946 -35.15 -3.99 15.61
C ALA A 946 -34.46 -3.35 16.83
N THR A 947 -35.23 -2.72 17.72
CA THR A 947 -34.70 -2.11 18.95
C THR A 947 -35.36 -2.73 20.17
N GLU A 948 -34.56 -3.17 21.14
CA GLU A 948 -35.07 -3.68 22.41
C GLU A 948 -35.25 -2.51 23.40
N LEU A 949 -36.51 -2.21 23.75
CA LEU A 949 -36.89 -1.01 24.49
C LEU A 949 -36.48 -1.01 25.96
N ARG A 950 -36.30 -2.17 26.60
CA ARG A 950 -35.91 -2.24 28.01
C ARG A 950 -34.46 -1.84 28.20
N THR A 951 -33.62 -2.15 27.22
CA THR A 951 -32.16 -2.00 27.27
C THR A 951 -31.64 -0.88 26.38
N GLY A 952 -32.46 -0.38 25.45
CA GLY A 952 -32.05 0.60 24.45
C GLY A 952 -30.99 0.06 23.48
N SER A 953 -30.97 -1.25 23.27
CA SER A 953 -29.93 -1.91 22.47
C SER A 953 -30.46 -2.43 21.13
N ALA A 954 -29.57 -2.53 20.15
CA ALA A 954 -29.88 -3.14 18.87
C ALA A 954 -30.23 -4.62 19.06
N PHE A 955 -31.34 -5.02 18.43
CA PHE A 955 -31.77 -6.41 18.33
C PHE A 955 -31.79 -6.80 16.86
N ARG A 956 -30.98 -7.78 16.46
CA ARG A 956 -30.74 -8.12 15.06
C ARG A 956 -31.29 -9.51 14.78
N PHE A 957 -32.22 -9.60 13.85
CA PHE A 957 -32.73 -10.87 13.33
C PHE A 957 -31.93 -11.24 12.09
N GLY A 958 -30.95 -12.13 12.24
CA GLY A 958 -30.06 -12.51 11.15
C GLY A 958 -30.36 -13.91 10.62
N SER A 959 -30.17 -14.10 9.32
CA SER A 959 -30.31 -15.40 8.66
C SER A 959 -29.34 -16.45 9.23
N LYS A 960 -28.09 -16.06 9.50
CA LYS A 960 -27.09 -16.90 10.16
C LYS A 960 -27.28 -16.96 11.68
N LYS A 961 -27.64 -15.84 12.31
CA LYS A 961 -27.84 -15.72 13.76
C LYS A 961 -28.73 -14.53 14.10
N SER A 962 -29.72 -14.72 14.97
CA SER A 962 -30.43 -13.62 15.62
C SER A 962 -29.82 -13.32 16.98
N GLU A 963 -29.44 -12.08 17.25
CA GLU A 963 -28.68 -11.74 18.46
C GLU A 963 -28.96 -10.31 18.98
N CYS A 964 -28.69 -10.15 20.28
CA CYS A 964 -28.65 -8.88 20.97
C CYS A 964 -27.46 -8.92 21.94
N TRP A 965 -26.60 -7.89 21.95
CA TRP A 965 -25.37 -7.91 22.77
C TRP A 965 -25.64 -8.22 24.26
N ARG A 966 -26.79 -7.79 24.77
CA ARG A 966 -27.17 -7.94 26.18
C ARG A 966 -27.61 -9.35 26.53
N PHE A 967 -28.32 -10.02 25.61
CA PHE A 967 -28.96 -11.32 25.86
C PHE A 967 -28.20 -12.49 25.21
N GLY A 968 -27.36 -12.23 24.22
CA GLY A 968 -26.69 -13.26 23.41
C GLY A 968 -27.48 -13.61 22.15
N ARG A 969 -27.33 -14.84 21.68
CA ARG A 969 -27.96 -15.35 20.44
C ARG A 969 -29.25 -16.08 20.76
N ILE A 970 -30.27 -15.99 19.92
CA ILE A 970 -31.46 -16.84 20.04
C ILE A 970 -31.05 -18.29 19.74
N ALA A 971 -31.40 -19.22 20.63
CA ALA A 971 -31.14 -20.65 20.43
C ALA A 971 -31.85 -21.15 19.17
N GLU A 972 -31.17 -21.97 18.36
CA GLU A 972 -31.68 -22.62 17.13
C GLU A 972 -32.10 -21.66 15.98
N ASN A 973 -32.20 -20.35 16.25
CA ASN A 973 -32.55 -19.29 15.30
C ASN A 973 -33.87 -19.53 14.50
N GLU A 974 -34.85 -20.22 15.09
CA GLU A 974 -36.12 -20.57 14.42
C GLU A 974 -37.13 -19.40 14.29
N VAL A 975 -36.65 -18.17 14.09
CA VAL A 975 -37.52 -17.00 13.99
C VAL A 975 -38.17 -16.93 12.61
N GLN A 976 -39.48 -16.65 12.56
CA GLN A 976 -40.20 -16.46 11.30
C GLN A 976 -39.83 -15.13 10.64
N VAL A 977 -39.70 -15.12 9.30
CA VAL A 977 -39.43 -13.90 8.52
C VAL A 977 -40.49 -12.84 8.80
N ALA A 978 -41.78 -13.23 8.78
CA ALA A 978 -42.89 -12.33 9.06
C ALA A 978 -42.81 -11.69 10.46
N GLN A 979 -42.33 -12.42 11.46
CA GLN A 979 -42.14 -11.93 12.83
C GLN A 979 -41.01 -10.90 12.90
N ALA A 980 -39.87 -11.20 12.28
CA ALA A 980 -38.72 -10.29 12.23
C ALA A 980 -39.08 -8.98 11.51
N VAL A 981 -39.75 -9.06 10.35
CA VAL A 981 -40.20 -7.89 9.58
C VAL A 981 -41.22 -7.08 10.38
N ALA A 982 -42.20 -7.72 11.04
CA ALA A 982 -43.18 -7.02 11.86
C ALA A 982 -42.55 -6.32 13.08
N ALA A 983 -41.54 -6.94 13.73
CA ALA A 983 -40.80 -6.32 14.82
C ALA A 983 -40.05 -5.07 14.33
N SER A 984 -39.39 -5.17 13.18
CA SER A 984 -38.66 -4.08 12.55
C SER A 984 -39.57 -2.93 12.08
N ALA A 985 -40.83 -3.22 11.73
CA ALA A 985 -41.81 -2.23 11.30
C ALA A 985 -42.65 -1.61 12.43
N ALA A 986 -42.43 -2.01 13.69
CA ALA A 986 -43.23 -1.60 14.84
C ALA A 986 -42.93 -0.16 15.32
N TYR A 987 -43.17 0.84 14.46
CA TYR A 987 -42.84 2.25 14.71
C TYR A 987 -43.59 2.82 15.92
N PRO A 988 -42.91 3.34 16.96
CA PRO A 988 -43.53 3.69 18.26
C PRO A 988 -44.76 4.60 18.21
N ALA A 989 -44.85 5.51 17.23
CA ALA A 989 -45.95 6.46 17.14
C ALA A 989 -47.24 5.86 16.56
N ILE A 990 -47.15 4.71 15.85
CA ILE A 990 -48.26 4.15 15.07
C ILE A 990 -48.55 2.70 15.48
N LEU A 991 -47.52 1.90 15.76
CA LEU A 991 -47.62 0.48 16.05
C LEU A 991 -47.03 0.16 17.44
N PRO A 992 -47.75 -0.55 18.32
CA PRO A 992 -47.21 -0.97 19.62
C PRO A 992 -45.99 -1.90 19.47
N ALA A 993 -45.05 -1.83 20.42
CA ALA A 993 -43.93 -2.76 20.48
C ALA A 993 -44.39 -4.22 20.62
N ILE A 994 -43.68 -5.15 19.97
CA ILE A 994 -43.85 -6.60 20.10
C ILE A 994 -43.31 -7.05 21.45
N ASP A 995 -44.02 -7.95 22.10
CA ASP A 995 -43.73 -8.43 23.45
C ASP A 995 -43.72 -9.96 23.47
N ARG A 996 -42.52 -10.54 23.56
CA ARG A 996 -42.27 -11.98 23.35
C ARG A 996 -41.18 -12.50 24.29
N ARG A 997 -41.19 -13.81 24.52
CA ARG A 997 -40.07 -14.53 25.18
C ARG A 997 -39.28 -15.30 24.13
N PHE A 998 -37.96 -15.21 24.21
CA PHE A 998 -37.05 -16.05 23.44
C PHE A 998 -36.14 -16.82 24.40
N THR A 999 -35.62 -17.93 23.94
CA THR A 999 -34.54 -18.67 24.60
C THR A 999 -33.22 -18.20 24.00
N PHE A 1000 -32.32 -17.69 24.84
CA PHE A 1000 -31.03 -17.16 24.44
C PHE A 1000 -29.90 -18.08 24.90
N LEU A 1001 -28.81 -18.07 24.13
CA LEU A 1001 -27.52 -18.67 24.43
C LEU A 1001 -26.54 -17.55 24.82
N LYS A 1002 -26.06 -17.58 26.07
CA LYS A 1002 -25.00 -16.71 26.56
C LYS A 1002 -23.67 -17.46 26.54
N ASN A 1003 -22.61 -16.85 26.00
CA ASN A 1003 -21.26 -17.42 25.90
C ASN A 1003 -21.20 -18.83 25.26
N ASN A 1004 -22.10 -19.12 24.32
CA ASN A 1004 -22.20 -20.41 23.60
C ASN A 1004 -22.47 -21.66 24.48
N SER A 1005 -22.91 -21.51 25.73
CA SER A 1005 -23.11 -22.68 26.62
C SER A 1005 -24.30 -22.57 27.58
N GLU A 1006 -24.71 -21.38 28.00
CA GLU A 1006 -25.80 -21.22 28.97
C GLU A 1006 -27.10 -20.79 28.27
N GLN A 1007 -28.13 -21.65 28.32
CA GLN A 1007 -29.48 -21.32 27.82
C GLN A 1007 -30.34 -20.69 28.91
N PHE A 1008 -30.93 -19.53 28.62
CA PHE A 1008 -31.91 -18.89 29.51
C PHE A 1008 -33.03 -18.24 28.71
N SER A 1009 -34.24 -18.18 29.27
CA SER A 1009 -35.38 -17.53 28.63
C SER A 1009 -35.64 -16.15 29.24
N ASP A 1010 -35.67 -15.11 28.41
CA ASP A 1010 -36.03 -13.75 28.83
C ASP A 1010 -37.06 -13.14 27.87
N ARG A 1011 -37.79 -12.15 28.38
CA ARG A 1011 -38.81 -11.40 27.67
C ARG A 1011 -38.18 -10.18 27.00
N VAL A 1012 -38.42 -9.99 25.72
CA VAL A 1012 -37.98 -8.81 24.96
C VAL A 1012 -39.15 -7.95 24.54
N ILE A 1013 -38.95 -6.63 24.55
CA ILE A 1013 -39.92 -5.66 24.06
C ILE A 1013 -39.31 -4.98 22.84
N LEU A 1014 -39.74 -5.39 21.65
CA LEU A 1014 -39.15 -5.01 20.38
C LEU A 1014 -39.97 -3.94 19.68
N THR A 1015 -39.30 -2.88 19.25
CA THR A 1015 -39.87 -1.83 18.40
C THR A 1015 -39.02 -1.66 17.13
N ASP A 1016 -39.44 -0.74 16.26
CA ASP A 1016 -38.75 -0.41 15.02
C ASP A 1016 -37.23 -0.22 15.24
N GLY A 1017 -36.43 -0.81 14.36
CA GLY A 1017 -34.97 -0.72 14.38
C GLY A 1017 -34.47 0.71 14.18
N GLY A 1018 -35.28 1.55 13.54
CA GLY A 1018 -34.93 2.94 13.28
C GLY A 1018 -34.61 3.74 14.53
N VAL A 1019 -35.23 3.40 15.67
CA VAL A 1019 -34.96 4.08 16.96
C VAL A 1019 -33.49 4.01 17.34
N TYR A 1020 -32.80 2.94 16.96
CA TYR A 1020 -31.37 2.75 17.20
C TYR A 1020 -30.53 3.04 15.95
N ASP A 1021 -30.89 2.46 14.80
CA ASP A 1021 -30.16 2.57 13.54
C ASP A 1021 -31.14 2.52 12.35
N ASN A 1022 -31.56 3.68 11.85
CA ASN A 1022 -32.50 3.76 10.73
C ASN A 1022 -31.88 3.49 9.36
N LEU A 1023 -30.58 3.67 9.23
CA LEU A 1023 -29.88 3.39 7.97
C LEU A 1023 -29.59 1.89 7.85
N GLY A 1024 -29.51 1.17 8.99
CA GLY A 1024 -29.19 -0.25 9.03
C GLY A 1024 -27.71 -0.54 8.77
N ILE A 1025 -26.84 0.46 8.88
CA ILE A 1025 -25.41 0.33 8.50
C ILE A 1025 -24.55 -0.26 9.61
N THR A 1026 -24.94 -0.14 10.88
CA THR A 1026 -24.09 -0.47 12.05
C THR A 1026 -23.72 -1.94 12.18
N CYS A 1027 -24.40 -2.84 11.46
CA CYS A 1027 -24.10 -4.27 11.46
C CYS A 1027 -23.19 -4.71 10.31
N ILE A 1028 -23.04 -3.89 9.27
CA ILE A 1028 -22.31 -4.20 8.03
C ILE A 1028 -21.09 -3.28 7.81
N GLU A 1029 -20.81 -2.37 8.74
CA GLU A 1029 -19.56 -1.61 8.78
C GLU A 1029 -18.31 -2.55 8.81
N PRO A 1030 -17.17 -2.16 8.21
CA PRO A 1030 -16.00 -3.05 8.00
C PRO A 1030 -15.47 -3.74 9.26
N GLU A 1031 -15.60 -3.12 10.43
CA GLU A 1031 -15.12 -3.63 11.72
C GLU A 1031 -16.06 -4.68 12.35
N ARG A 1032 -17.17 -5.02 11.68
CA ARG A 1032 -18.15 -6.00 12.16
C ARG A 1032 -17.99 -7.34 11.45
N SER A 1033 -18.59 -8.39 12.02
CA SER A 1033 -18.51 -9.76 11.49
C SER A 1033 -19.04 -9.95 10.05
N SER A 1034 -19.73 -8.94 9.53
CA SER A 1034 -20.34 -8.90 8.19
C SER A 1034 -19.71 -7.79 7.32
N GLY A 1035 -18.47 -7.38 7.63
CA GLY A 1035 -17.78 -6.26 6.96
C GLY A 1035 -17.64 -6.46 5.45
N CYS A 1036 -17.98 -5.41 4.71
CA CYS A 1036 -17.96 -5.35 3.25
C CYS A 1036 -16.91 -4.37 2.74
N ASP A 1037 -16.41 -4.55 1.52
CA ASP A 1037 -15.48 -3.61 0.87
C ASP A 1037 -16.22 -2.37 0.34
N TYR A 1038 -17.48 -2.56 -0.06
CA TYR A 1038 -18.39 -1.54 -0.55
C TYR A 1038 -19.71 -1.56 0.22
N LEU A 1039 -20.26 -0.37 0.51
CA LEU A 1039 -21.57 -0.22 1.14
C LEU A 1039 -22.51 0.61 0.28
N ILE A 1040 -23.70 0.08 0.00
CA ILE A 1040 -24.76 0.79 -0.71
C ILE A 1040 -25.89 1.00 0.28
N CYS A 1041 -26.15 2.26 0.66
CA CYS A 1041 -27.20 2.64 1.59
C CYS A 1041 -28.29 3.40 0.83
N CYS A 1042 -29.49 2.84 0.83
CA CYS A 1042 -30.68 3.47 0.29
C CYS A 1042 -31.45 4.10 1.45
N ASN A 1043 -31.54 5.42 1.47
CA ASN A 1043 -32.19 6.21 2.49
C ASN A 1043 -33.48 6.85 1.95
N ALA A 1044 -34.63 6.34 2.39
CA ALA A 1044 -35.95 6.85 2.04
C ALA A 1044 -36.45 7.98 2.95
N GLY A 1045 -35.56 8.62 3.72
CA GLY A 1045 -35.86 9.75 4.60
C GLY A 1045 -36.17 11.04 3.83
N GLN A 1046 -37.02 11.90 4.41
CA GLN A 1046 -37.48 13.16 3.78
C GLN A 1046 -36.46 14.31 3.83
N GLY A 1047 -35.33 14.16 4.54
CA GLY A 1047 -34.33 15.22 4.68
C GLY A 1047 -34.73 16.38 5.55
N ILE A 1048 -34.36 17.59 5.13
CA ILE A 1048 -34.63 18.81 5.88
C ILE A 1048 -36.14 18.92 6.09
N LEU A 1049 -36.54 18.97 7.36
CA LEU A 1049 -37.95 19.04 7.73
C LEU A 1049 -38.51 20.40 7.30
N SER A 1050 -39.76 20.42 6.86
CA SER A 1050 -40.39 21.66 6.37
C SER A 1050 -40.56 22.71 7.47
N ASN A 1051 -40.49 23.97 7.05
CA ASN A 1051 -40.72 25.15 7.90
C ASN A 1051 -42.22 25.45 8.13
N HIS A 1052 -43.12 24.68 7.50
CA HIS A 1052 -44.56 24.93 7.55
C HIS A 1052 -45.24 24.41 8.82
N ILE A 1053 -44.61 23.48 9.56
CA ILE A 1053 -45.21 22.87 10.75
C ILE A 1053 -44.72 23.61 12.01
N HIS A 1054 -45.62 24.33 12.67
CA HIS A 1054 -45.37 24.94 13.98
C HIS A 1054 -45.86 24.00 15.11
N PRO A 1055 -44.96 23.35 15.87
CA PRO A 1055 -45.36 22.42 16.92
C PRO A 1055 -45.79 23.19 18.19
N TYR A 1056 -47.02 23.70 18.21
CA TYR A 1056 -47.55 24.42 19.38
C TYR A 1056 -47.96 23.45 20.51
N TRP A 1057 -48.68 22.39 20.17
CA TRP A 1057 -49.23 21.44 21.13
C TRP A 1057 -48.19 20.45 21.65
N TRP A 1058 -48.33 19.99 22.90
CA TRP A 1058 -47.36 19.13 23.56
C TRP A 1058 -47.04 17.84 22.77
N VAL A 1059 -48.05 17.20 22.17
CA VAL A 1059 -47.87 16.01 21.33
C VAL A 1059 -47.04 16.33 20.08
N SER A 1060 -47.35 17.44 19.40
CA SER A 1060 -46.62 17.88 18.20
C SER A 1060 -45.17 18.25 18.53
N ARG A 1061 -44.91 18.84 19.71
CA ARG A 1061 -43.56 19.11 20.21
C ARG A 1061 -42.78 17.84 20.49
N ILE A 1062 -43.38 16.87 21.19
CA ILE A 1062 -42.75 15.58 21.45
C ILE A 1062 -42.40 14.88 20.14
N LYS A 1063 -43.36 14.78 19.21
CA LYS A 1063 -43.12 14.19 17.88
C LYS A 1063 -41.94 14.87 17.17
N ARG A 1064 -41.93 16.21 17.16
CA ARG A 1064 -40.86 16.98 16.52
C ARG A 1064 -39.50 16.79 17.20
N SER A 1065 -39.46 16.72 18.53
CA SER A 1065 -38.24 16.42 19.28
C SER A 1065 -37.69 15.02 18.96
N PHE A 1066 -38.56 14.01 18.86
CA PHE A 1066 -38.17 12.67 18.43
C PHE A 1066 -37.59 12.67 17.01
N GLU A 1067 -38.25 13.35 16.05
CA GLU A 1067 -37.75 13.51 14.68
C GLU A 1067 -36.35 14.16 14.66
N SER A 1068 -36.13 15.20 15.47
CA SER A 1068 -34.82 15.88 15.56
C SER A 1068 -33.71 14.98 16.14
N VAL A 1069 -33.99 14.21 17.19
CA VAL A 1069 -33.02 13.26 17.78
C VAL A 1069 -32.69 12.17 16.77
N PHE A 1070 -33.70 11.63 16.10
CA PHE A 1070 -33.53 10.61 15.07
C PHE A 1070 -32.63 11.08 13.93
N ARG A 1071 -32.84 12.32 13.48
CA ARG A 1071 -32.00 12.94 12.46
C ARG A 1071 -30.54 13.07 12.90
N LYS A 1072 -30.29 13.50 14.15
CA LYS A 1072 -28.93 13.57 14.70
C LYS A 1072 -28.21 12.21 14.66
N VAL A 1073 -28.93 11.13 14.93
CA VAL A 1073 -28.37 9.75 14.85
C VAL A 1073 -28.06 9.38 13.39
N GLN A 1074 -28.91 9.74 12.44
CA GLN A 1074 -28.65 9.53 11.01
C GLN A 1074 -27.43 10.31 10.52
N ASP A 1075 -27.30 11.59 10.92
CA ASP A 1075 -26.16 12.43 10.56
C ASP A 1075 -24.84 11.81 11.09
N GLN A 1076 -24.86 11.25 12.29
CA GLN A 1076 -23.71 10.49 12.81
C GLN A 1076 -23.41 9.23 11.99
N GLY A 1077 -24.42 8.52 11.50
CA GLY A 1077 -24.24 7.39 10.60
C GLY A 1077 -23.56 7.79 9.28
N ASN A 1078 -24.02 8.88 8.67
CA ASN A 1078 -23.42 9.42 7.45
C ASN A 1078 -21.96 9.84 7.68
N GLN A 1079 -21.65 10.50 8.80
CA GLN A 1079 -20.29 10.88 9.14
C GLN A 1079 -19.36 9.67 9.26
N ARG A 1080 -19.83 8.56 9.86
CA ARG A 1080 -19.04 7.32 9.95
C ARG A 1080 -18.72 6.73 8.58
N LEU A 1081 -19.67 6.72 7.64
CA LEU A 1081 -19.42 6.25 6.27
C LEU A 1081 -18.32 7.09 5.59
N HIS A 1082 -18.38 8.42 5.73
CA HIS A 1082 -17.32 9.30 5.21
C HIS A 1082 -15.96 9.04 5.87
N ASN A 1083 -15.92 8.85 7.19
CA ASN A 1083 -14.68 8.53 7.90
C ASN A 1083 -14.09 7.18 7.46
N HIS A 1084 -14.93 6.17 7.21
CA HIS A 1084 -14.49 4.88 6.68
C HIS A 1084 -13.90 5.00 5.27
N ALA A 1085 -14.50 5.84 4.41
CA ALA A 1085 -13.96 6.12 3.09
C ALA A 1085 -12.61 6.86 3.14
N VAL A 1086 -12.49 7.91 3.99
CA VAL A 1086 -11.26 8.70 4.13
C VAL A 1086 -10.10 7.86 4.70
N SER A 1087 -10.41 6.95 5.65
CA SER A 1087 -9.43 6.03 6.22
C SER A 1087 -9.05 4.86 5.30
N GLY A 1088 -9.73 4.69 4.16
CA GLY A 1088 -9.52 3.55 3.25
C GLY A 1088 -10.03 2.20 3.77
N THR A 1089 -10.81 2.19 4.87
CA THR A 1089 -11.43 0.96 5.40
C THR A 1089 -12.62 0.49 4.56
N LEU A 1090 -13.30 1.42 3.88
CA LEU A 1090 -14.19 1.14 2.75
C LEU A 1090 -13.51 1.57 1.45
N LYS A 1091 -13.58 0.73 0.42
CA LYS A 1091 -13.12 1.10 -0.93
C LYS A 1091 -14.03 2.15 -1.56
N GLY A 1092 -15.31 2.12 -1.21
CA GLY A 1092 -16.29 3.12 -1.62
C GLY A 1092 -17.65 2.90 -0.95
N PHE A 1093 -18.49 3.92 -0.96
CA PHE A 1093 -19.88 3.78 -0.53
C PHE A 1093 -20.81 4.66 -1.34
N ILE A 1094 -22.08 4.26 -1.37
CA ILE A 1094 -23.16 4.93 -2.08
C ILE A 1094 -24.25 5.25 -1.08
N LEU A 1095 -24.69 6.50 -1.01
CA LEU A 1095 -25.81 6.91 -0.18
C LEU A 1095 -26.92 7.49 -1.07
N SER A 1096 -27.78 6.62 -1.60
CA SER A 1096 -28.93 7.02 -2.40
C SER A 1096 -29.99 7.60 -1.48
N TYR A 1097 -30.18 8.91 -1.54
CA TYR A 1097 -31.02 9.61 -0.59
C TYR A 1097 -32.24 10.25 -1.25
N LEU A 1098 -33.45 9.82 -0.87
CA LEU A 1098 -34.69 10.41 -1.39
C LEU A 1098 -34.71 11.94 -1.24
N GLY A 1099 -34.25 12.43 -0.10
CA GLY A 1099 -34.11 13.85 0.21
C GLY A 1099 -32.81 14.51 -0.30
N GLN A 1100 -32.10 13.94 -1.28
CA GLN A 1100 -30.90 14.58 -1.82
C GLN A 1100 -31.23 15.94 -2.45
N ASN A 1101 -30.29 16.90 -2.38
CA ASN A 1101 -30.44 18.19 -3.03
C ASN A 1101 -30.20 18.02 -4.54
N ASP A 1102 -31.17 18.45 -5.34
CA ASP A 1102 -31.15 18.33 -6.80
C ASP A 1102 -30.18 19.33 -7.46
N ASP A 1103 -29.85 20.45 -6.82
CA ASP A 1103 -28.90 21.46 -7.37
C ASP A 1103 -27.51 20.89 -7.70
N ARG A 1104 -27.16 19.77 -7.07
CA ARG A 1104 -25.86 19.09 -7.23
C ARG A 1104 -25.92 17.90 -8.18
N ILE A 1105 -27.08 17.62 -8.77
CA ILE A 1105 -27.34 16.47 -9.62
C ILE A 1105 -27.58 16.95 -11.04
N THR A 1106 -26.70 16.57 -11.94
CA THR A 1106 -26.78 16.91 -13.36
C THR A 1106 -27.40 15.75 -14.14
N LEU A 1107 -28.73 15.71 -14.15
CA LEU A 1107 -29.55 14.76 -14.90
C LEU A 1107 -30.72 15.52 -15.55
N PRO A 1108 -30.82 15.58 -16.89
CA PRO A 1108 -31.85 16.36 -17.58
C PRO A 1108 -33.30 15.95 -17.25
N ASP A 1109 -33.54 14.68 -16.97
CA ASP A 1109 -34.90 14.12 -16.73
C ASP A 1109 -35.13 13.71 -15.26
N LEU A 1110 -34.33 14.24 -14.33
CA LEU A 1110 -34.41 13.91 -12.90
C LEU A 1110 -35.82 14.17 -12.36
N VAL A 1111 -36.43 13.17 -11.70
CA VAL A 1111 -37.66 13.37 -10.94
C VAL A 1111 -37.34 14.28 -9.75
N PRO A 1112 -37.88 15.51 -9.68
CA PRO A 1112 -37.50 16.47 -8.65
C PRO A 1112 -37.87 16.00 -7.25
N ARG A 1113 -37.10 16.44 -6.27
CA ARG A 1113 -37.29 16.10 -4.86
C ARG A 1113 -38.67 16.56 -4.41
N GLU A 1114 -39.05 17.78 -4.77
CA GLU A 1114 -40.31 18.46 -4.41
C GLU A 1114 -41.56 17.64 -4.75
N ASP A 1115 -41.50 16.82 -5.79
CA ASP A 1115 -42.62 16.01 -6.28
C ASP A 1115 -42.90 14.79 -5.41
N VAL A 1116 -41.90 14.29 -4.68
CA VAL A 1116 -41.98 12.99 -4.01
C VAL A 1116 -41.67 13.03 -2.51
N TRP A 1117 -40.94 14.04 -2.02
CA TRP A 1117 -40.48 14.08 -0.63
C TRP A 1117 -41.62 14.15 0.39
N ASN A 1118 -42.76 14.75 0.01
CA ASN A 1118 -43.89 15.00 0.92
C ASN A 1118 -44.77 13.76 1.15
N TYR A 1119 -44.55 12.65 0.43
CA TYR A 1119 -45.35 11.44 0.59
C TYR A 1119 -45.22 10.89 2.04
N PRO A 1120 -46.35 10.61 2.73
CA PRO A 1120 -46.35 10.21 4.13
C PRO A 1120 -45.70 8.84 4.40
N THR A 1121 -45.20 8.67 5.63
CA THR A 1121 -44.74 7.36 6.12
C THR A 1121 -45.95 6.55 6.61
N ASP A 1122 -46.51 5.70 5.76
CA ASP A 1122 -47.67 4.84 6.09
C ASP A 1122 -47.61 3.47 5.38
N PHE A 1123 -48.70 2.70 5.44
CA PHE A 1123 -48.87 1.42 4.72
C PHE A 1123 -50.17 1.38 3.89
N PHE A 1124 -50.69 2.55 3.48
CA PHE A 1124 -51.88 2.65 2.64
C PHE A 1124 -51.58 2.26 1.19
N ALA A 1125 -52.65 2.05 0.42
CA ALA A 1125 -52.57 1.86 -1.02
C ALA A 1125 -52.01 3.14 -1.68
N MET A 1126 -50.99 2.98 -2.52
CA MET A 1126 -50.31 4.08 -3.20
C MET A 1126 -50.85 4.24 -4.63
N ASN A 1127 -51.03 5.49 -5.06
CA ASN A 1127 -51.36 5.80 -6.46
C ASN A 1127 -50.19 5.39 -7.36
N GLU A 1128 -50.49 4.85 -8.53
CA GLU A 1128 -49.54 4.44 -9.55
C GLU A 1128 -48.54 5.53 -9.92
N GLU A 1129 -49.00 6.78 -10.07
CA GLU A 1129 -48.12 7.92 -10.35
C GLU A 1129 -47.04 8.12 -9.26
N TYR A 1130 -47.40 7.97 -7.98
CA TYR A 1130 -46.44 8.08 -6.89
C TYR A 1130 -45.48 6.89 -6.82
N ILE A 1131 -45.96 5.68 -7.12
CA ILE A 1131 -45.11 4.48 -7.21
C ILE A 1131 -44.03 4.72 -8.28
N GLU A 1132 -44.44 5.19 -9.46
CA GLU A 1132 -43.56 5.43 -10.59
C GLU A 1132 -42.55 6.54 -10.29
N ARG A 1133 -43.01 7.71 -9.81
CA ARG A 1133 -42.10 8.83 -9.48
C ARG A 1133 -41.09 8.48 -8.38
N LEU A 1134 -41.51 7.82 -7.30
CA LEU A 1134 -40.61 7.41 -6.20
C LEU A 1134 -39.59 6.37 -6.65
N ALA A 1135 -40.02 5.36 -7.41
CA ALA A 1135 -39.13 4.35 -7.96
C ALA A 1135 -38.17 4.96 -8.98
N LYS A 1136 -38.67 5.79 -9.92
CA LYS A 1136 -37.84 6.46 -10.92
C LYS A 1136 -36.78 7.35 -10.27
N ARG A 1137 -37.12 8.14 -9.24
CA ARG A 1137 -36.13 8.92 -8.50
C ARG A 1137 -35.09 8.03 -7.82
N GLY A 1138 -35.50 6.95 -7.14
CA GLY A 1138 -34.59 6.01 -6.51
C GLY A 1138 -33.62 5.37 -7.51
N GLU A 1139 -34.12 5.03 -8.69
CA GLU A 1139 -33.33 4.48 -9.80
C GLU A 1139 -32.32 5.50 -10.34
N GLN A 1140 -32.77 6.72 -10.65
CA GLN A 1140 -31.93 7.82 -11.17
C GLN A 1140 -30.82 8.21 -10.20
N LEU A 1141 -31.14 8.41 -8.91
CA LEU A 1141 -30.16 8.77 -7.89
C LEU A 1141 -29.11 7.67 -7.72
N THR A 1142 -29.55 6.41 -7.65
CA THR A 1142 -28.65 5.28 -7.44
C THR A 1142 -27.70 5.11 -8.61
N ARG A 1143 -28.21 5.16 -9.86
CA ARG A 1143 -27.38 5.11 -11.08
C ARG A 1143 -26.37 6.25 -11.12
N TRP A 1144 -26.82 7.48 -10.91
CA TRP A 1144 -25.96 8.66 -10.96
C TRP A 1144 -24.85 8.59 -9.91
N LEU A 1145 -25.18 8.19 -8.67
CA LEU A 1145 -24.19 8.05 -7.60
C LEU A 1145 -23.17 6.95 -7.89
N ILE A 1146 -23.61 5.79 -8.42
CA ILE A 1146 -22.70 4.71 -8.84
C ILE A 1146 -21.72 5.23 -9.90
N ALA A 1147 -22.25 5.77 -11.01
CA ALA A 1147 -21.44 6.28 -12.11
C ALA A 1147 -20.48 7.40 -11.70
N ARG A 1148 -20.84 8.19 -10.67
CA ARG A 1148 -20.08 9.35 -10.22
C ARG A 1148 -19.00 9.01 -9.20
N TYR A 1149 -19.30 8.16 -8.23
CA TYR A 1149 -18.47 7.97 -7.02
C TYR A 1149 -17.90 6.57 -6.87
N THR A 1150 -18.51 5.57 -7.51
CA THR A 1150 -18.02 4.18 -7.51
C THR A 1150 -18.18 3.57 -8.91
N PRO A 1151 -17.65 4.20 -9.97
CA PRO A 1151 -17.88 3.79 -11.37
C PRO A 1151 -17.38 2.38 -11.66
N GLU A 1152 -16.47 1.86 -10.84
CA GLU A 1152 -16.04 0.49 -10.92
C GLU A 1152 -17.18 -0.49 -10.61
N LEU A 1153 -18.16 -0.16 -9.76
CA LEU A 1153 -19.34 -1.00 -9.46
C LEU A 1153 -20.34 -0.91 -10.61
#